data_AF-Q0CS62-F1
#
_entry.id   AF-Q0CS62-F1
#
_cell.length_a   1.000
_cell.length_b   1.000
_cell.length_c   1.000
_cell.angle_alpha   90.00
_cell.angle_beta   90.00
_cell.angle_gamma   90.00
#
_symmetry.space_group_name_H-M   'P 1'
#
loop_
_entity.id
_entity.type
_entity.pdbx_description
1 polymer ?
#
loop_
_entity_poly.entity_id
_entity_poly.type
_entity_poly.pdbx_seq_one_letter_code
_entity_poly.pdbx_strand_id
1 'polypeptide(L)'
;MANLSGLSNRSRTTLASLRRFGFQTTQQAKPTESSKTPIDASVAENWSIRPELLSLFQETLQTELGAQVRIRPRPRILALSHGRNTNTVSADGFDFHFGVRAQVNPVAAPIRDLHDAFNPDGLLESLTAAFDTSPYPIRAVVLTYPGNPLGQCCSAEALRRCAKFCHDRELHLICDEVYALSYFGAADSEATPFQSIVSFDLNAMGCDLSRVHVVWSMSKDFGCSGLRLGCVISQANPELILGLRVPTSTEVSSLSTLCSTALLTSATLPDIIELNVKRLLLSYKAVIATLECHGVEYIPATAGLCVFARLAPEAKTPDDEIGFQHRLRDSGLLRASSISYNSMVKGSSDKIRPNNVRQKKMEPTLKILGASLQEALSQLTGPLNKERLAALHDHSEGRLVDANLGEAAAYTIDLLHQVEQLLEPSSLVLADHFLGYLNTKCLCAAVEFHIPDLLVEGPKSVSQLAQLSGARADRLGQVLRLLRNNGIFQYDTENATYSNNPTSSMLRSDHWTQWHNWVDLYGNEFYDMARGIPASLKQGTTRTPAQINFNTDQCMFDYFTAQGWLPRLHRTLGGGATAQAPGILADYPWEDFGDGPFLDIGGGEGALIALILRRHTRTKAALLDTPRVIEHARTLFLSPDGKLSRYGDLTMMVSADGQERTEAEWRTLAGRTGWEIRTIRKLRGAWPSDETSYINYIKPLILAHELEIPHVLSVIDTKDEWFYRIHPERMVPSLKDQDPETKAEVIVFESTACLQYLADRFDDGTWTGRNAAERGSVLSWTAYQTAALGLHENCLRQWDILEKRLARDGQEYIALKDRPTIADLSYFPFSMPWMFQFLGVDIKDWPSIERWSQRMLARPAVQAVMEMGPQIGH
;
A
#
# COMPACT_ATOMS: atom_id res chain seq x y z
N MET A 1 -27.18 29.92 -4.49
CA MET A 1 -26.55 29.48 -5.74
C MET A 1 -25.03 29.68 -5.84
N ALA A 2 -24.35 30.36 -4.91
CA ALA A 2 -23.06 30.97 -5.28
C ALA A 2 -21.74 30.34 -4.77
N ASN A 3 -21.69 29.30 -3.91
CA ASN A 3 -20.37 28.82 -3.41
C ASN A 3 -20.27 27.32 -3.04
N LEU A 4 -20.71 26.42 -3.94
CA LEU A 4 -20.27 25.00 -3.91
C LEU A 4 -18.76 24.82 -4.19
N SER A 5 -18.08 25.90 -4.61
CA SER A 5 -16.64 25.98 -4.88
C SER A 5 -15.80 25.53 -3.69
N GLY A 6 -16.14 25.97 -2.46
CA GLY A 6 -15.38 25.68 -1.23
C GLY A 6 -15.41 24.21 -0.75
N LEU A 7 -16.13 23.31 -1.44
CA LEU A 7 -16.16 21.88 -1.09
C LEU A 7 -15.01 21.10 -1.75
N SER A 8 -14.38 20.23 -0.96
CA SER A 8 -13.43 19.25 -1.49
C SER A 8 -14.10 18.39 -2.57
N ASN A 9 -13.33 17.94 -3.57
CA ASN A 9 -13.86 17.07 -4.63
C ASN A 9 -14.56 15.83 -4.06
N ARG A 10 -14.00 15.24 -2.99
CA ARG A 10 -14.59 14.11 -2.26
C ARG A 10 -15.97 14.42 -1.66
N SER A 11 -16.15 15.62 -1.10
CA SER A 11 -17.44 16.08 -0.56
C SER A 11 -18.48 16.30 -1.66
N ARG A 12 -18.09 16.89 -2.80
CA ARG A 12 -18.95 17.04 -3.99
C ARG A 12 -19.36 15.69 -4.57
N THR A 13 -18.47 14.70 -4.58
CA THR A 13 -18.81 13.36 -5.07
C THR A 13 -19.76 12.62 -4.13
N THR A 14 -19.63 12.81 -2.83
CA THR A 14 -20.59 12.27 -1.85
C THR A 14 -21.97 12.80 -2.22
N LEU A 15 -22.18 14.12 -2.21
CA LEU A 15 -23.40 14.79 -2.69
C LEU A 15 -23.96 14.23 -4.02
N ALA A 16 -23.10 14.13 -5.04
CA ALA A 16 -23.47 13.66 -6.39
C ALA A 16 -23.91 12.19 -6.44
N SER A 17 -23.21 11.32 -5.70
CA SER A 17 -23.52 9.88 -5.65
C SER A 17 -24.91 9.64 -5.07
N LEU A 18 -25.38 10.60 -4.28
CA LEU A 18 -26.55 10.44 -3.49
C LEU A 18 -27.81 10.96 -4.19
N ARG A 19 -27.66 11.91 -5.13
CA ARG A 19 -28.67 12.24 -6.15
C ARG A 19 -29.16 11.01 -6.94
N ARG A 20 -28.30 10.01 -7.18
CA ARG A 20 -28.62 8.80 -7.97
C ARG A 20 -29.40 7.72 -7.22
N PHE A 21 -29.51 7.78 -5.88
CA PHE A 21 -30.38 6.87 -5.12
C PHE A 21 -31.89 7.21 -5.26
N GLY A 22 -32.28 8.04 -6.22
CA GLY A 22 -33.68 8.24 -6.59
C GLY A 22 -34.36 9.44 -5.93
N PHE A 23 -33.61 10.37 -5.32
CA PHE A 23 -34.15 11.69 -4.92
C PHE A 23 -34.36 12.57 -6.14
N GLN A 24 -35.33 12.22 -6.98
CA GLN A 24 -35.86 13.13 -7.97
C GLN A 24 -36.68 14.19 -7.23
N THR A 25 -36.38 15.46 -7.42
CA THR A 25 -37.37 16.51 -7.16
C THR A 25 -38.47 16.32 -8.20
N THR A 26 -39.45 15.49 -7.90
CA THR A 26 -40.67 15.40 -8.70
C THR A 26 -41.32 16.78 -8.65
N GLN A 27 -41.10 17.60 -9.67
CA GLN A 27 -42.06 18.55 -10.25
C GLN A 27 -41.36 19.47 -11.28
N GLN A 28 -41.20 18.95 -12.50
CA GLN A 28 -41.45 19.74 -13.71
C GLN A 28 -42.91 19.61 -14.18
N ALA A 29 -43.79 18.99 -13.39
CA ALA A 29 -45.22 19.00 -13.67
C ALA A 29 -45.77 20.41 -13.44
N LYS A 30 -46.37 20.96 -14.49
CA LYS A 30 -47.11 22.24 -14.57
C LYS A 30 -47.86 22.54 -13.26
N PRO A 31 -48.01 23.83 -12.89
CA PRO A 31 -48.58 24.24 -11.62
C PRO A 31 -50.04 23.81 -11.54
N THR A 32 -50.30 22.66 -10.95
CA THR A 32 -51.59 22.35 -10.35
C THR A 32 -51.42 22.52 -8.85
N GLU A 33 -52.25 23.41 -8.32
CA GLU A 33 -52.26 23.91 -6.97
C GLU A 33 -52.30 22.77 -5.93
N SER A 34 -51.57 22.95 -4.83
CA SER A 34 -51.70 22.24 -3.55
C SER A 34 -51.29 20.75 -3.47
N SER A 35 -49.99 20.46 -3.53
CA SER A 35 -49.33 19.45 -2.65
C SER A 35 -47.82 19.37 -2.91
N LYS A 36 -47.05 20.33 -2.38
CA LYS A 36 -45.58 20.19 -2.29
C LYS A 36 -45.22 19.74 -0.88
N THR A 37 -45.06 18.44 -0.67
CA THR A 37 -44.42 17.94 0.55
C THR A 37 -42.94 18.32 0.49
N PRO A 38 -42.39 19.08 1.46
CA PRO A 38 -40.99 19.53 1.43
C PRO A 38 -40.00 18.36 1.36
N ILE A 39 -38.87 18.57 0.68
CA ILE A 39 -37.76 17.60 0.63
C ILE A 39 -37.15 17.51 2.02
N ASP A 40 -37.12 16.31 2.59
CA ASP A 40 -36.55 16.01 3.90
C ASP A 40 -35.05 15.76 3.78
N ALA A 41 -34.23 16.73 4.19
CA ALA A 41 -32.77 16.62 4.13
C ALA A 41 -32.17 15.63 5.15
N SER A 42 -32.94 15.10 6.12
CA SER A 42 -32.41 14.10 7.07
C SER A 42 -31.95 12.81 6.38
N VAL A 43 -32.49 12.52 5.19
CA VAL A 43 -32.05 11.37 4.39
C VAL A 43 -30.64 11.57 3.83
N ALA A 44 -30.22 12.82 3.64
CA ALA A 44 -28.86 13.17 3.24
C ALA A 44 -27.84 13.08 4.40
N GLU A 45 -28.32 13.17 5.65
CA GLU A 45 -27.49 12.99 6.84
C GLU A 45 -27.18 11.51 7.11
N ASN A 46 -27.96 10.53 6.63
CA ASN A 46 -27.58 9.10 6.73
C ASN A 46 -26.29 8.72 5.96
N TRP A 47 -25.72 9.66 5.23
CA TRP A 47 -24.47 9.50 4.51
C TRP A 47 -23.34 9.86 5.45
N SER A 48 -22.30 9.03 5.61
CA SER A 48 -21.13 9.28 6.46
C SER A 48 -20.31 10.50 6.01
N ILE A 49 -20.92 11.68 6.09
CA ILE A 49 -20.37 12.99 5.87
C ILE A 49 -19.69 13.37 7.18
N ARG A 50 -18.42 13.77 7.11
CA ARG A 50 -17.68 14.19 8.30
C ARG A 50 -18.40 15.38 8.98
N PRO A 51 -18.46 15.46 10.32
CA PRO A 51 -19.20 16.51 11.03
C PRO A 51 -18.88 17.94 10.58
N GLU A 52 -17.64 18.20 10.16
CA GLU A 52 -17.15 19.51 9.69
C GLU A 52 -17.80 19.94 8.37
N LEU A 53 -18.31 18.99 7.58
CA LEU A 53 -18.99 19.25 6.31
C LEU A 53 -20.50 19.41 6.47
N LEU A 54 -21.06 19.02 7.62
CA LEU A 54 -22.52 19.00 7.82
C LEU A 54 -23.13 20.40 7.82
N SER A 55 -22.48 21.37 8.48
CA SER A 55 -22.92 22.76 8.50
C SER A 55 -22.92 23.38 7.10
N LEU A 56 -21.85 23.16 6.34
CA LEU A 56 -21.70 23.65 4.96
C LEU A 56 -22.71 22.99 4.01
N PHE A 57 -23.00 21.71 4.21
CA PHE A 57 -24.02 20.96 3.47
C PHE A 57 -25.44 21.48 3.76
N GLN A 58 -25.75 21.74 5.02
CA GLN A 58 -27.02 22.34 5.47
C GLN A 58 -27.22 23.74 4.90
N GLU A 59 -26.19 24.59 4.98
CA GLU A 59 -26.21 25.96 4.45
C GLU A 59 -26.39 25.95 2.92
N THR A 60 -25.67 25.08 2.21
CA THR A 60 -25.81 24.90 0.77
C THR A 60 -27.23 24.48 0.38
N LEU A 61 -27.82 23.50 1.09
CA LEU A 61 -29.19 23.03 0.83
C LEU A 61 -30.23 24.13 1.07
N GLN A 62 -30.08 24.93 2.13
CA GLN A 62 -30.94 26.09 2.39
C GLN A 62 -30.80 27.17 1.31
N THR A 63 -29.59 27.39 0.81
CA THR A 63 -29.28 28.44 -0.18
C THR A 63 -29.70 28.07 -1.61
N GLU A 64 -29.69 26.78 -1.95
CA GLU A 64 -30.03 26.26 -3.29
C GLU A 64 -31.54 26.02 -3.47
N LEU A 65 -32.20 25.46 -2.44
CA LEU A 65 -33.60 24.99 -2.56
C LEU A 65 -34.61 25.91 -1.85
N GLY A 66 -34.13 26.99 -1.22
CA GLY A 66 -34.94 27.99 -0.54
C GLY A 66 -35.89 27.39 0.51
N ALA A 67 -37.03 28.05 0.73
CA ALA A 67 -38.04 27.63 1.72
C ALA A 67 -38.69 26.25 1.46
N GLN A 68 -38.32 25.55 0.37
CA GLN A 68 -38.82 24.21 0.04
C GLN A 68 -38.05 23.07 0.72
N VAL A 69 -36.88 23.34 1.32
CA VAL A 69 -36.17 22.38 2.17
C VAL A 69 -36.51 22.60 3.62
N ARG A 70 -37.19 21.61 4.23
CA ARG A 70 -37.13 21.45 5.67
C ARG A 70 -35.89 20.63 5.97
N ILE A 71 -34.85 21.27 6.47
CA ILE A 71 -33.81 20.55 7.21
C ILE A 71 -34.52 19.99 8.44
N ARG A 72 -34.90 18.72 8.41
CA ARG A 72 -35.39 18.09 9.62
C ARG A 72 -34.18 17.97 10.54
N PRO A 73 -34.26 18.48 11.79
CA PRO A 73 -33.22 18.22 12.77
C PRO A 73 -32.97 16.72 12.83
N ARG A 74 -31.70 16.31 13.05
CA ARG A 74 -31.32 14.90 13.26
C ARG A 74 -32.40 14.19 14.07
N PRO A 75 -32.93 13.05 13.61
CA PRO A 75 -33.91 12.30 14.39
C PRO A 75 -33.31 12.04 15.77
N ARG A 76 -34.06 12.41 16.80
CA ARG A 76 -33.66 12.21 18.18
C ARG A 76 -34.24 10.91 18.69
N ILE A 77 -33.41 10.16 19.41
CA ILE A 77 -33.83 8.96 20.12
C ILE A 77 -33.72 9.25 21.61
N LEU A 78 -34.79 9.02 22.36
CA LEU A 78 -34.71 8.96 23.80
C LEU A 78 -33.97 7.70 24.20
N ALA A 79 -32.88 7.81 24.95
CA ALA A 79 -32.22 6.69 25.58
C ALA A 79 -32.27 6.91 27.09
N LEU A 80 -32.65 5.89 27.86
CA LEU A 80 -32.51 5.97 29.31
C LEU A 80 -31.05 6.17 29.67
N SER A 81 -30.80 7.11 30.56
CA SER A 81 -29.46 7.41 31.07
C SER A 81 -29.46 7.32 32.59
N HIS A 82 -28.44 6.69 33.14
CA HIS A 82 -28.32 6.43 34.56
C HIS A 82 -27.68 7.60 35.35
N GLY A 83 -27.94 8.85 34.94
CA GLY A 83 -27.32 10.02 35.55
C GLY A 83 -28.11 11.33 35.46
N ARG A 84 -27.78 12.36 36.26
CA ARG A 84 -28.56 13.63 36.32
C ARG A 84 -28.13 14.64 35.23
N ASN A 85 -29.10 15.13 34.46
CA ASN A 85 -29.12 16.36 33.65
C ASN A 85 -27.76 16.86 33.09
N THR A 86 -27.32 16.25 31.99
CA THR A 86 -26.49 16.93 30.97
C THR A 86 -26.88 16.48 29.57
N ASN A 87 -26.82 17.40 28.60
CA ASN A 87 -27.11 17.20 27.18
C ASN A 87 -26.12 16.26 26.44
N THR A 88 -25.36 15.43 27.14
CA THR A 88 -24.35 14.52 26.59
C THR A 88 -24.68 13.09 27.00
N VAL A 89 -25.24 12.30 26.08
CA VAL A 89 -25.59 10.88 26.28
C VAL A 89 -24.36 9.97 26.11
N SER A 90 -23.22 10.38 26.65
CA SER A 90 -22.01 9.54 26.69
C SER A 90 -22.21 8.28 27.57
N ALA A 91 -23.30 8.25 28.34
CA ALA A 91 -23.49 7.34 29.47
C ALA A 91 -23.71 5.88 29.09
N ASP A 92 -24.36 5.56 27.98
CA ASP A 92 -24.82 4.18 27.73
C ASP A 92 -24.03 3.46 26.60
N GLY A 93 -22.94 4.07 26.12
CA GLY A 93 -22.09 3.54 25.05
C GLY A 93 -22.71 3.58 23.64
N PHE A 94 -23.94 4.09 23.53
CA PHE A 94 -24.61 4.26 22.25
C PHE A 94 -24.23 5.55 21.53
N ASP A 95 -23.58 6.53 22.18
CA ASP A 95 -23.19 7.80 21.58
C ASP A 95 -22.35 7.63 20.30
N PHE A 96 -21.38 6.73 20.33
CA PHE A 96 -20.56 6.39 19.16
C PHE A 96 -21.41 5.74 18.07
N HIS A 97 -22.26 4.77 18.43
CA HIS A 97 -23.07 4.04 17.46
C HIS A 97 -24.19 4.90 16.84
N PHE A 98 -24.93 5.63 17.66
CA PHE A 98 -25.97 6.56 17.21
C PHE A 98 -25.40 7.79 16.53
N GLY A 99 -24.40 8.44 17.12
CA GLY A 99 -23.87 9.71 16.63
C GLY A 99 -23.01 9.56 15.37
N VAL A 100 -22.20 8.49 15.26
CA VAL A 100 -21.26 8.32 14.15
C VAL A 100 -21.83 7.48 13.02
N ARG A 101 -22.53 6.36 13.33
CA ARG A 101 -23.06 5.46 12.29
C ARG A 101 -24.51 5.79 11.90
N ALA A 102 -25.41 5.92 12.86
CA ALA A 102 -26.83 6.17 12.58
C ALA A 102 -27.19 7.65 12.40
N GLN A 103 -26.27 8.57 12.74
CA GLN A 103 -26.47 10.02 12.81
C GLN A 103 -27.74 10.46 13.55
N VAL A 104 -28.08 9.69 14.57
CA VAL A 104 -29.14 9.98 15.53
C VAL A 104 -28.52 10.76 16.68
N ASN A 105 -29.20 11.82 17.12
CA ASN A 105 -28.83 12.49 18.37
C ASN A 105 -29.54 11.80 19.53
N PRO A 106 -28.82 11.07 20.40
CA PRO A 106 -29.45 10.55 21.60
C PRO A 106 -29.85 11.70 22.54
N VAL A 107 -31.01 11.56 23.18
CA VAL A 107 -31.49 12.43 24.25
C VAL A 107 -31.57 11.57 25.50
N ALA A 108 -30.79 11.92 26.51
CA ALA A 108 -30.80 11.21 27.78
C ALA A 108 -32.14 11.45 28.49
N ALA A 109 -32.81 10.37 28.88
CA ALA A 109 -33.89 10.37 29.86
C ALA A 109 -33.28 9.96 31.21
N PRO A 110 -32.94 10.93 32.08
CA PRO A 110 -32.21 10.67 33.31
C PRO A 110 -33.09 9.98 34.34
N ILE A 111 -32.64 8.86 34.89
CA ILE A 111 -33.34 8.19 35.99
C ILE A 111 -32.84 8.76 37.32
N ARG A 112 -33.78 9.16 38.19
CA ARG A 112 -33.44 9.85 39.46
C ARG A 112 -32.98 8.89 40.55
N ASP A 113 -33.57 7.71 40.61
CA ASP A 113 -33.26 6.66 41.58
C ASP A 113 -32.69 5.45 40.83
N LEU A 114 -31.45 5.08 41.14
CA LEU A 114 -30.77 3.94 40.52
C LEU A 114 -31.20 2.60 41.13
N HIS A 115 -31.76 2.59 42.35
CA HIS A 115 -32.24 1.36 42.98
C HIS A 115 -33.57 0.89 42.39
N ASP A 116 -34.38 1.82 41.87
CA ASP A 116 -35.70 1.57 41.32
C ASP A 116 -35.82 2.08 39.87
N ALA A 117 -34.76 1.85 39.09
CA ALA A 117 -34.60 2.49 37.79
C ALA A 117 -35.70 2.12 36.78
N PHE A 118 -36.31 0.95 36.97
CA PHE A 118 -37.35 0.42 36.10
C PHE A 118 -38.75 0.42 36.74
N ASN A 119 -38.96 1.25 37.76
CA ASN A 119 -40.30 1.57 38.24
C ASN A 119 -41.17 2.09 37.08
N PRO A 120 -42.39 1.58 36.88
CA PRO A 120 -43.29 2.07 35.83
C PRO A 120 -43.52 3.59 35.86
N ASP A 121 -43.67 4.20 37.04
CA ASP A 121 -43.93 5.63 37.20
C ASP A 121 -42.66 6.46 36.98
N GLY A 122 -41.55 6.06 37.62
CA GLY A 122 -40.26 6.76 37.47
C GLY A 122 -39.74 6.73 36.03
N LEU A 123 -39.90 5.60 35.35
CA LEU A 123 -39.57 5.44 33.94
C LEU A 123 -40.39 6.39 33.06
N LEU A 124 -41.71 6.40 33.22
CA LEU A 124 -42.58 7.28 32.42
C LEU A 124 -42.38 8.77 32.75
N GLU A 125 -42.15 9.15 34.01
CA GLU A 125 -41.85 10.54 34.37
C GLU A 125 -40.57 11.00 33.65
N SER A 126 -39.52 10.17 33.66
CA SER A 126 -38.24 10.49 33.02
C SER A 126 -38.38 10.61 31.49
N LEU A 127 -39.04 9.63 30.86
CA LEU A 127 -39.29 9.65 29.41
C LEU A 127 -40.16 10.85 29.01
N THR A 128 -41.20 11.16 29.79
CA THR A 128 -42.08 12.31 29.54
C THR A 128 -41.33 13.63 29.70
N ALA A 129 -40.55 13.80 30.77
CA ALA A 129 -39.77 15.01 30.98
C ALA A 129 -38.71 15.22 29.88
N ALA A 130 -38.00 14.16 29.47
CA ALA A 130 -37.02 14.25 28.38
C ALA A 130 -37.69 14.47 27.01
N PHE A 131 -38.90 13.92 26.81
CA PHE A 131 -39.69 14.18 25.62
C PHE A 131 -40.14 15.65 25.54
N ASP A 132 -40.76 16.16 26.61
CA ASP A 132 -41.34 17.50 26.68
C ASP A 132 -40.27 18.60 26.66
N THR A 133 -39.09 18.35 27.23
CA THR A 133 -37.97 19.30 27.25
C THR A 133 -37.14 19.30 25.97
N SER A 134 -37.34 18.33 25.07
CA SER A 134 -36.58 18.27 23.83
C SER A 134 -37.01 19.40 22.89
N PRO A 135 -36.12 20.33 22.49
CA PRO A 135 -36.47 21.39 21.55
C PRO A 135 -36.71 20.91 20.11
N TYR A 136 -36.54 19.60 19.84
CA TYR A 136 -36.71 19.02 18.51
C TYR A 136 -37.45 17.67 18.59
N PRO A 137 -38.11 17.23 17.49
CA PRO A 137 -38.92 16.02 17.48
C PRO A 137 -38.12 14.74 17.78
N ILE A 138 -38.61 13.95 18.73
CA ILE A 138 -38.13 12.60 19.02
C ILE A 138 -38.85 11.60 18.12
N ARG A 139 -38.15 10.54 17.68
CA ARG A 139 -38.67 9.52 16.74
C ARG A 139 -38.66 8.11 17.29
N ALA A 140 -37.78 7.81 18.24
CA ALA A 140 -37.77 6.52 18.90
C ALA A 140 -37.36 6.64 20.37
N VAL A 141 -37.68 5.58 21.12
CA VAL A 141 -37.18 5.31 22.47
C VAL A 141 -36.33 4.05 22.36
N VAL A 142 -35.10 4.09 22.88
CA VAL A 142 -34.24 2.92 23.05
C VAL A 142 -34.18 2.56 24.53
N LEU A 143 -34.47 1.29 24.81
CA LEU A 143 -34.48 0.74 26.16
C LEU A 143 -33.60 -0.51 26.19
N THR A 144 -32.50 -0.47 26.94
CA THR A 144 -31.73 -1.69 27.23
C THR A 144 -32.30 -2.37 28.47
N TYR A 145 -32.79 -3.60 28.31
CA TYR A 145 -33.21 -4.44 29.42
C TYR A 145 -32.99 -5.93 29.10
N PRO A 146 -32.39 -6.72 30.00
CA PRO A 146 -31.91 -6.32 31.33
C PRO A 146 -30.85 -5.21 31.29
N GLY A 147 -30.96 -4.28 32.23
CA GLY A 147 -30.29 -2.98 32.17
C GLY A 147 -28.77 -3.09 32.26
N ASN A 148 -28.07 -2.17 31.60
CA ASN A 148 -26.63 -2.01 31.70
C ASN A 148 -26.35 -0.54 32.05
N PRO A 149 -25.59 -0.23 33.13
CA PRO A 149 -24.78 -1.14 33.96
C PRO A 149 -25.48 -1.77 35.18
N LEU A 150 -26.77 -1.47 35.42
CA LEU A 150 -27.44 -1.84 36.68
C LEU A 150 -27.78 -3.34 36.84
N GLY A 151 -27.93 -4.08 35.75
CA GLY A 151 -28.27 -5.52 35.78
C GLY A 151 -29.69 -5.82 36.27
N GLN A 152 -30.61 -4.85 36.23
CA GLN A 152 -32.00 -5.01 36.66
C GLN A 152 -32.94 -5.22 35.47
N CYS A 153 -34.03 -5.98 35.67
CA CYS A 153 -35.07 -6.18 34.65
C CYS A 153 -36.21 -5.18 34.83
N CYS A 154 -36.82 -4.77 33.71
CA CYS A 154 -38.05 -4.00 33.73
C CYS A 154 -39.23 -4.85 34.17
N SER A 155 -40.15 -4.28 34.95
CA SER A 155 -41.44 -4.94 35.21
C SER A 155 -42.27 -5.02 33.94
N ALA A 156 -43.12 -6.06 33.86
CA ALA A 156 -44.06 -6.22 32.75
C ALA A 156 -45.00 -5.02 32.59
N GLU A 157 -45.32 -4.34 33.70
CA GLU A 157 -46.11 -3.10 33.67
C GLU A 157 -45.30 -1.95 33.06
N ALA A 158 -44.04 -1.76 33.47
CA ALA A 158 -43.17 -0.70 32.94
C ALA A 158 -42.96 -0.84 31.43
N LEU A 159 -42.71 -2.07 30.93
CA LEU A 159 -42.57 -2.33 29.50
C LEU A 159 -43.86 -2.03 28.71
N ARG A 160 -45.00 -2.49 29.22
CA ARG A 160 -46.31 -2.23 28.59
C ARG A 160 -46.66 -0.74 28.56
N ARG A 161 -46.40 -0.03 29.65
CA ARG A 161 -46.59 1.43 29.75
C ARG A 161 -45.63 2.19 28.85
N CYS A 162 -44.38 1.73 28.70
CA CYS A 162 -43.42 2.30 27.77
C CYS A 162 -43.84 2.09 26.30
N ALA A 163 -44.33 0.90 25.95
CA ALA A 163 -44.89 0.63 24.62
C ALA A 163 -46.11 1.52 24.33
N LYS A 164 -47.02 1.68 25.30
CA LYS A 164 -48.17 2.58 25.18
C LYS A 164 -47.74 4.05 25.05
N PHE A 165 -46.76 4.49 25.82
CA PHE A 165 -46.17 5.83 25.72
C PHE A 165 -45.61 6.11 24.32
N CYS A 166 -44.89 5.14 23.75
CA CYS A 166 -44.35 5.24 22.40
C CYS A 166 -45.47 5.29 21.36
N HIS A 167 -46.45 4.40 21.47
CA HIS A 167 -47.60 4.36 20.57
C HIS A 167 -48.38 5.69 20.56
N ASP A 168 -48.73 6.22 21.75
CA ASP A 168 -49.51 7.46 21.89
C ASP A 168 -48.82 8.69 21.31
N ARG A 169 -47.49 8.63 21.16
CA ARG A 169 -46.64 9.70 20.61
C ARG A 169 -46.08 9.37 19.23
N GLU A 170 -46.56 8.29 18.61
CA GLU A 170 -46.09 7.83 17.30
C GLU A 170 -44.56 7.62 17.24
N LEU A 171 -43.98 7.05 18.30
CA LEU A 171 -42.56 6.74 18.43
C LEU A 171 -42.30 5.26 18.18
N HIS A 172 -41.12 4.94 17.62
CA HIS A 172 -40.61 3.57 17.60
C HIS A 172 -40.06 3.20 18.97
N LEU A 173 -40.39 2.02 19.48
CA LEU A 173 -39.77 1.42 20.65
C LEU A 173 -38.73 0.40 20.18
N ILE A 174 -37.47 0.62 20.56
CA ILE A 174 -36.33 -0.25 20.27
C ILE A 174 -35.84 -0.84 21.59
N CYS A 175 -36.10 -2.11 21.80
CA CYS A 175 -35.73 -2.85 22.98
C CYS A 175 -34.40 -3.58 22.74
N ASP A 176 -33.34 -3.13 23.39
CA ASP A 176 -32.03 -3.81 23.37
C ASP A 176 -32.02 -4.91 24.44
N GLU A 177 -32.30 -6.13 24.00
CA GLU A 177 -32.41 -7.33 24.82
C GLU A 177 -31.13 -8.20 24.76
N VAL A 178 -29.96 -7.61 24.50
CA VAL A 178 -28.69 -8.36 24.35
C VAL A 178 -28.25 -9.13 25.60
N TYR A 179 -28.87 -8.89 26.76
CA TYR A 179 -28.64 -9.61 28.02
C TYR A 179 -29.81 -10.57 28.38
N ALA A 180 -30.72 -10.85 27.45
CA ALA A 180 -31.95 -11.64 27.69
C ALA A 180 -31.68 -12.99 28.34
N LEU A 181 -30.67 -13.74 27.88
CA LEU A 181 -30.34 -15.07 28.39
C LEU A 181 -29.35 -15.02 29.57
N SER A 182 -29.00 -13.82 30.03
CA SER A 182 -28.12 -13.58 31.17
C SER A 182 -28.88 -13.31 32.48
N TYR A 183 -30.20 -13.57 32.51
CA TYR A 183 -31.02 -13.49 33.73
C TYR A 183 -30.75 -14.68 34.66
N PHE A 184 -30.36 -14.39 35.90
CA PHE A 184 -30.04 -15.38 36.91
C PHE A 184 -30.86 -15.27 38.20
N GLY A 185 -31.81 -14.32 38.26
CA GLY A 185 -32.70 -14.11 39.41
C GLY A 185 -32.04 -13.36 40.57
N ALA A 186 -32.80 -13.11 41.64
CA ALA A 186 -32.26 -12.56 42.89
C ALA A 186 -31.74 -13.67 43.80
N ALA A 187 -30.67 -13.37 44.54
CA ALA A 187 -30.21 -14.22 45.62
C ALA A 187 -31.20 -14.25 46.81
N ASP A 188 -31.87 -13.11 47.11
CA ASP A 188 -32.59 -12.90 48.38
C ASP A 188 -33.91 -12.07 48.30
N SER A 189 -34.47 -11.74 47.13
CA SER A 189 -35.72 -10.95 47.00
C SER A 189 -36.66 -11.44 45.88
N GLU A 190 -37.90 -10.93 45.82
CA GLU A 190 -38.77 -11.06 44.65
C GLU A 190 -38.13 -10.33 43.45
N ALA A 191 -37.26 -11.03 42.70
CA ALA A 191 -36.71 -10.52 41.46
C ALA A 191 -37.80 -10.48 40.39
N THR A 192 -37.95 -9.33 39.75
CA THR A 192 -38.68 -9.21 38.49
C THR A 192 -38.04 -10.12 37.43
N PRO A 193 -38.76 -11.13 36.89
CA PRO A 193 -38.22 -11.98 35.85
C PRO A 193 -38.06 -11.21 34.54
N PHE A 194 -37.04 -11.58 33.76
CA PHE A 194 -36.92 -11.07 32.39
C PHE A 194 -38.09 -11.57 31.53
N GLN A 195 -38.75 -10.64 30.84
CA GLN A 195 -39.76 -10.95 29.82
C GLN A 195 -39.48 -10.09 28.60
N SER A 196 -39.34 -10.74 27.44
CA SER A 196 -39.13 -10.04 26.18
C SER A 196 -40.37 -9.22 25.79
N ILE A 197 -40.20 -8.04 25.19
CA ILE A 197 -41.33 -7.19 24.79
C ILE A 197 -42.24 -7.89 23.78
N VAL A 198 -41.68 -8.76 22.93
CA VAL A 198 -42.44 -9.50 21.92
C VAL A 198 -43.29 -10.63 22.51
N SER A 199 -43.14 -10.93 23.81
CA SER A 199 -43.97 -11.90 24.51
C SER A 199 -45.30 -11.31 25.02
N PHE A 200 -45.46 -9.98 25.02
CA PHE A 200 -46.68 -9.31 25.47
C PHE A 200 -47.69 -9.14 24.32
N ASP A 201 -48.98 -9.30 24.63
CA ASP A 201 -50.07 -8.93 23.72
C ASP A 201 -50.29 -7.41 23.73
N LEU A 202 -49.40 -6.68 23.04
CA LEU A 202 -49.47 -5.22 22.92
C LEU A 202 -50.61 -4.77 21.99
N ASN A 203 -51.10 -5.64 21.10
CA ASN A 203 -52.27 -5.37 20.26
C ASN A 203 -53.52 -5.14 21.13
N ALA A 204 -53.72 -5.95 22.17
CA ALA A 204 -54.82 -5.76 23.12
C ALA A 204 -54.78 -4.38 23.82
N MET A 205 -53.62 -3.74 23.89
CA MET A 205 -53.45 -2.39 24.43
C MET A 205 -53.61 -1.28 23.37
N GLY A 206 -53.97 -1.65 22.14
CA GLY A 206 -54.07 -0.74 21.00
C GLY A 206 -52.72 -0.30 20.43
N CYS A 207 -51.59 -0.88 20.87
CA CYS A 207 -50.29 -0.47 20.40
C CYS A 207 -50.03 -0.96 18.97
N ASP A 208 -49.46 -0.08 18.15
CA ASP A 208 -49.02 -0.40 16.80
C ASP A 208 -47.73 -1.24 16.83
N LEU A 209 -47.86 -2.54 16.58
CA LEU A 209 -46.72 -3.48 16.57
C LEU A 209 -45.67 -3.14 15.49
N SER A 210 -46.02 -2.39 14.45
CA SER A 210 -45.05 -1.99 13.41
C SER A 210 -44.00 -1.01 13.95
N ARG A 211 -44.18 -0.50 15.17
CA ARG A 211 -43.26 0.42 15.86
C ARG A 211 -42.53 -0.25 17.02
N VAL A 212 -42.67 -1.55 17.23
CA VAL A 212 -41.98 -2.29 18.31
C VAL A 212 -40.91 -3.19 17.73
N HIS A 213 -39.67 -3.02 18.18
CA HIS A 213 -38.49 -3.69 17.65
C HIS A 213 -37.61 -4.20 18.78
N VAL A 214 -36.99 -5.37 18.59
CA VAL A 214 -36.01 -5.94 19.51
C VAL A 214 -34.66 -6.06 18.83
N VAL A 215 -33.59 -5.75 19.55
CA VAL A 215 -32.20 -6.01 19.17
C VAL A 215 -31.64 -7.09 20.10
N TRP A 216 -31.02 -8.12 19.52
CA TRP A 216 -30.35 -9.18 20.28
C TRP A 216 -29.01 -9.55 19.64
N SER A 217 -28.06 -10.06 20.44
CA SER A 217 -26.75 -10.48 19.96
C SER A 217 -26.16 -11.58 20.83
N MET A 218 -25.36 -12.44 20.20
CA MET A 218 -24.57 -13.47 20.89
C MET A 218 -23.43 -12.90 21.75
N SER A 219 -23.16 -11.59 21.65
CA SER A 219 -21.99 -10.94 22.25
C SER A 219 -21.91 -11.12 23.76
N LYS A 220 -23.05 -11.11 24.45
CA LYS A 220 -23.13 -11.13 25.92
C LYS A 220 -23.62 -12.48 26.42
N ASP A 221 -24.77 -12.93 25.93
CA ASP A 221 -25.39 -14.19 26.35
C ASP A 221 -24.52 -15.45 26.14
N PHE A 222 -23.61 -15.45 25.16
CA PHE A 222 -22.66 -16.55 24.92
C PHE A 222 -21.19 -16.16 25.10
N GLY A 223 -20.89 -14.92 25.52
CA GLY A 223 -19.52 -14.43 25.60
C GLY A 223 -18.79 -14.33 24.25
N CYS A 224 -19.51 -14.29 23.13
CA CYS A 224 -18.96 -14.34 21.77
C CYS A 224 -18.88 -12.97 21.09
N SER A 225 -18.43 -11.93 21.79
CA SER A 225 -18.38 -10.55 21.27
C SER A 225 -17.55 -10.38 19.99
N GLY A 226 -16.55 -11.25 19.79
CA GLY A 226 -15.69 -11.29 18.60
C GLY A 226 -16.32 -11.88 17.34
N LEU A 227 -17.43 -12.63 17.43
CA LEU A 227 -18.12 -13.18 16.25
C LEU A 227 -18.84 -12.10 15.42
N ARG A 228 -19.09 -10.93 16.03
CA ARG A 228 -19.77 -9.78 15.42
C ARG A 228 -21.12 -10.14 14.79
N LEU A 229 -21.93 -10.94 15.50
CA LEU A 229 -23.27 -11.35 15.05
C LEU A 229 -24.36 -10.81 15.98
N GLY A 230 -25.40 -10.23 15.39
CA GLY A 230 -26.61 -9.79 16.06
C GLY A 230 -27.81 -9.82 15.12
N CYS A 231 -29.01 -9.72 15.67
CA CYS A 231 -30.24 -9.68 14.90
C CYS A 231 -31.17 -8.57 15.38
N VAL A 232 -32.03 -8.13 14.47
CA VAL A 232 -33.17 -7.25 14.76
C VAL A 232 -34.44 -8.05 14.52
N ILE A 233 -35.31 -8.07 15.52
CA ILE A 233 -36.61 -8.72 15.47
C ILE A 233 -37.66 -7.62 15.35
N SER A 234 -38.41 -7.63 14.24
CA SER A 234 -39.52 -6.73 14.01
C SER A 234 -40.63 -7.51 13.29
N GLN A 235 -41.68 -7.88 14.03
CA GLN A 235 -42.68 -8.84 13.55
C GLN A 235 -43.74 -8.21 12.63
N ALA A 236 -44.04 -6.92 12.79
CA ALA A 236 -45.10 -6.23 12.06
C ALA A 236 -44.59 -5.05 11.22
N ASN A 237 -43.28 -4.94 10.98
CA ASN A 237 -42.70 -3.91 10.11
C ASN A 237 -41.83 -4.55 9.01
N PRO A 238 -42.46 -5.07 7.94
CA PRO A 238 -41.73 -5.70 6.84
C PRO A 238 -40.82 -4.71 6.09
N GLU A 239 -41.20 -3.43 6.03
CA GLU A 239 -40.39 -2.39 5.38
C GLU A 239 -39.05 -2.17 6.09
N LEU A 240 -39.07 -2.11 7.43
CA LEU A 240 -37.85 -2.04 8.24
C LEU A 240 -36.97 -3.28 8.01
N ILE A 241 -37.55 -4.48 8.03
CA ILE A 241 -36.81 -5.73 7.79
C ILE A 241 -36.18 -5.75 6.40
N LEU A 242 -36.90 -5.33 5.36
CA LEU A 242 -36.36 -5.19 4.00
C LEU A 242 -35.21 -4.19 3.96
N GLY A 243 -35.37 -3.04 4.62
CA GLY A 243 -34.33 -2.01 4.72
C GLY A 243 -33.07 -2.52 5.41
N LEU A 244 -33.20 -3.33 6.46
CA LEU A 244 -32.08 -3.91 7.21
C LEU A 244 -31.36 -5.04 6.45
N ARG A 245 -32.06 -5.80 5.60
CA ARG A 245 -31.45 -6.91 4.83
C ARG A 245 -30.35 -6.47 3.87
N VAL A 246 -30.50 -5.29 3.26
CA VAL A 246 -29.55 -4.78 2.26
C VAL A 246 -28.15 -4.55 2.86
N PRO A 247 -27.97 -3.76 3.94
CA PRO A 247 -26.66 -3.58 4.56
C PRO A 247 -26.16 -4.84 5.26
N THR A 248 -27.03 -5.60 5.94
CA THR A 248 -26.59 -6.76 6.74
C THR A 248 -26.16 -7.98 5.91
N SER A 249 -26.56 -8.05 4.63
CA SER A 249 -26.22 -9.17 3.74
C SER A 249 -24.72 -9.40 3.52
N THR A 250 -23.87 -8.40 3.79
CA THR A 250 -22.41 -8.48 3.60
C THR A 250 -21.60 -8.31 4.90
N GLU A 251 -22.24 -8.12 6.05
CA GLU A 251 -21.54 -7.79 7.31
C GLU A 251 -21.07 -9.01 8.10
N VAL A 252 -21.70 -10.17 7.92
CA VAL A 252 -21.40 -11.39 8.70
C VAL A 252 -20.48 -12.32 7.91
N SER A 253 -19.34 -12.67 8.50
CA SER A 253 -18.41 -13.62 7.88
C SER A 253 -19.02 -15.03 7.79
N SER A 254 -18.62 -15.81 6.77
CA SER A 254 -19.07 -17.19 6.63
C SER A 254 -18.72 -18.05 7.86
N LEU A 255 -17.57 -17.79 8.51
CA LEU A 255 -17.16 -18.48 9.74
C LEU A 255 -18.07 -18.13 10.92
N SER A 256 -18.40 -16.84 11.11
CA SER A 256 -19.35 -16.39 12.14
C SER A 256 -20.71 -17.03 11.93
N THR A 257 -21.19 -17.08 10.68
CA THR A 257 -22.46 -17.72 10.32
C THR A 257 -22.46 -19.21 10.66
N LEU A 258 -21.44 -19.97 10.22
CA LEU A 258 -21.34 -21.40 10.48
C LEU A 258 -21.29 -21.71 11.98
N CYS A 259 -20.44 -20.99 12.73
CA CYS A 259 -20.29 -21.17 14.17
C CYS A 259 -21.59 -20.84 14.92
N SER A 260 -22.24 -19.73 14.55
CA SER A 260 -23.48 -19.30 15.20
C SER A 260 -24.65 -20.22 14.87
N THR A 261 -24.78 -20.68 13.62
CA THR A 261 -25.77 -21.69 13.24
C THR A 261 -25.55 -22.96 14.04
N ALA A 262 -24.32 -23.49 14.11
CA ALA A 262 -24.03 -24.70 14.86
C ALA A 262 -24.35 -24.58 16.36
N LEU A 263 -24.09 -23.42 16.99
CA LEU A 263 -24.44 -23.20 18.39
C LEU A 263 -25.95 -23.08 18.59
N LEU A 264 -26.62 -22.25 17.78
CA LEU A 264 -28.04 -21.93 17.94
C LEU A 264 -28.99 -23.06 17.52
N THR A 265 -28.52 -24.02 16.72
CA THR A 265 -29.28 -25.25 16.38
C THR A 265 -28.85 -26.46 17.19
N SER A 266 -27.89 -26.32 18.12
CA SER A 266 -27.43 -27.43 18.95
C SER A 266 -28.55 -27.93 19.88
N ALA A 267 -28.72 -29.25 19.95
CA ALA A 267 -29.62 -29.88 20.92
C ALA A 267 -29.21 -29.59 22.38
N THR A 268 -27.94 -29.27 22.62
CA THR A 268 -27.41 -28.93 23.96
C THR A 268 -27.54 -27.45 24.30
N LEU A 269 -28.11 -26.62 23.42
CA LEU A 269 -28.24 -25.18 23.65
C LEU A 269 -28.96 -24.85 24.97
N PRO A 270 -30.07 -25.52 25.35
CA PRO A 270 -30.72 -25.27 26.64
C PRO A 270 -29.78 -25.52 27.82
N ASP A 271 -29.00 -26.60 27.80
CA ASP A 271 -28.04 -26.93 28.85
C ASP A 271 -26.92 -25.89 28.95
N ILE A 272 -26.46 -25.36 27.81
CA ILE A 272 -25.44 -24.30 27.76
C ILE A 272 -25.97 -23.02 28.41
N ILE A 273 -27.21 -22.63 28.09
CA ILE A 273 -27.85 -21.45 28.67
C ILE A 273 -28.03 -21.63 30.17
N GLU A 274 -28.56 -22.78 30.61
CA GLU A 274 -28.76 -23.08 32.04
C GLU A 274 -27.42 -23.08 32.80
N LEU A 275 -26.37 -23.66 32.22
CA LEU A 275 -25.03 -23.66 32.81
C LEU A 275 -24.44 -22.25 32.91
N ASN A 276 -24.63 -21.42 31.88
CA ASN A 276 -24.19 -20.03 31.89
C ASN A 276 -24.87 -19.24 33.01
N VAL A 277 -26.20 -19.36 33.12
CA VAL A 277 -26.99 -18.73 34.19
C VAL A 277 -26.51 -19.15 35.57
N LYS A 278 -26.29 -20.46 35.80
CA LYS A 278 -25.76 -20.98 37.08
C LYS A 278 -24.38 -20.38 37.41
N ARG A 279 -23.50 -20.26 36.42
CA ARG A 279 -22.15 -19.70 36.62
C ARG A 279 -22.15 -18.19 36.85
N LEU A 280 -23.05 -17.47 36.19
CA LEU A 280 -23.26 -16.04 36.44
C LEU A 280 -23.76 -15.81 37.87
N LEU A 281 -24.74 -16.60 38.34
CA LEU A 281 -25.22 -16.51 39.72
C LEU A 281 -24.10 -16.77 40.75
N LEU A 282 -23.27 -17.80 40.51
CA LEU A 282 -22.13 -18.09 41.38
C LEU A 282 -21.11 -16.95 41.42
N SER A 283 -20.81 -16.36 40.25
CA SER A 283 -19.88 -15.23 40.13
C SER A 283 -20.45 -13.98 40.82
N TYR A 284 -21.74 -13.70 40.61
CA TYR A 284 -22.44 -12.62 41.26
C TYR A 284 -22.40 -12.76 42.79
N LYS A 285 -22.74 -13.94 43.33
CA LYS A 285 -22.65 -14.25 44.77
C LYS A 285 -21.25 -14.01 45.35
N ALA A 286 -20.20 -14.40 44.62
CA ALA A 286 -18.83 -14.17 45.06
C ALA A 286 -18.47 -12.66 45.11
N VAL A 287 -18.91 -11.89 44.11
CA VAL A 287 -18.67 -10.45 44.05
C VAL A 287 -19.42 -9.74 45.19
N ILE A 288 -20.73 -9.98 45.36
CA ILE A 288 -21.52 -9.31 46.39
C ILE A 288 -21.06 -9.69 47.80
N ALA A 289 -20.72 -10.96 48.05
CA ALA A 289 -20.17 -11.37 49.35
C ALA A 289 -18.88 -10.61 49.69
N THR A 290 -18.05 -10.33 48.67
CA THR A 290 -16.85 -9.50 48.84
C THR A 290 -17.22 -8.05 49.13
N LEU A 291 -18.17 -7.47 48.38
CA LEU A 291 -18.61 -6.09 48.60
C LEU A 291 -19.22 -5.91 50.00
N GLU A 292 -20.10 -6.82 50.42
CA GLU A 292 -20.74 -6.84 51.73
C GLU A 292 -19.73 -7.00 52.87
N CYS A 293 -18.76 -7.92 52.71
CA CYS A 293 -17.67 -8.09 53.68
C CYS A 293 -16.87 -6.80 53.90
N HIS A 294 -16.76 -5.93 52.89
CA HIS A 294 -16.05 -4.66 52.96
C HIS A 294 -16.98 -3.47 53.22
N GLY A 295 -18.28 -3.68 53.46
CA GLY A 295 -19.26 -2.62 53.66
C GLY A 295 -19.43 -1.69 52.44
N VAL A 296 -19.17 -2.20 51.23
CA VAL A 296 -19.29 -1.44 49.99
C VAL A 296 -20.74 -1.48 49.50
N GLU A 297 -21.35 -0.30 49.42
CA GLU A 297 -22.70 -0.12 48.86
C GLU A 297 -22.73 -0.52 47.37
N TYR A 298 -23.75 -1.26 46.96
CA TYR A 298 -23.94 -1.71 45.58
C TYR A 298 -25.42 -1.82 45.21
N ILE A 299 -25.71 -1.81 43.91
CA ILE A 299 -27.06 -2.03 43.39
C ILE A 299 -27.21 -3.51 43.07
N PRO A 300 -28.21 -4.20 43.64
CA PRO A 300 -28.45 -5.61 43.34
C PRO A 300 -28.76 -5.83 41.86
N ALA A 301 -28.05 -6.77 41.25
CA ALA A 301 -28.26 -7.21 39.88
C ALA A 301 -28.99 -8.57 39.86
N THR A 302 -29.86 -8.74 38.88
CA THR A 302 -30.60 -10.00 38.62
C THR A 302 -30.27 -10.59 37.25
N ALA A 303 -29.52 -9.83 36.44
CA ALA A 303 -29.12 -10.20 35.10
C ALA A 303 -27.86 -9.46 34.66
N GLY A 304 -27.24 -9.95 33.59
CA GLY A 304 -26.10 -9.29 32.94
C GLY A 304 -24.76 -9.70 33.53
N LEU A 305 -23.73 -8.91 33.23
CA LEU A 305 -22.32 -9.25 33.47
C LEU A 305 -21.60 -8.28 34.42
N CYS A 306 -22.31 -7.29 34.97
CA CYS A 306 -21.75 -6.19 35.75
C CYS A 306 -22.47 -6.04 37.09
N VAL A 307 -21.75 -5.57 38.11
CA VAL A 307 -22.31 -5.13 39.39
C VAL A 307 -21.93 -3.66 39.58
N PHE A 308 -22.94 -2.79 39.75
CA PHE A 308 -22.72 -1.37 40.00
C PHE A 308 -22.47 -1.15 41.50
N ALA A 309 -21.28 -0.68 41.86
CA ALA A 309 -20.85 -0.57 43.26
C ALA A 309 -20.14 0.77 43.55
N ARG A 310 -20.35 1.31 44.75
CA ARG A 310 -19.80 2.57 45.22
C ARG A 310 -18.48 2.34 45.97
N LEU A 311 -17.39 2.28 45.21
CA LEU A 311 -16.05 2.00 45.75
C LEU A 311 -15.39 3.17 46.48
N ALA A 312 -15.81 4.39 46.17
CA ALA A 312 -15.31 5.62 46.79
C ALA A 312 -16.46 6.31 47.53
N PRO A 313 -16.85 5.84 48.73
CA PRO A 313 -18.00 6.39 49.46
C PRO A 313 -17.83 7.88 49.79
N GLU A 314 -16.60 8.33 49.99
CA GLU A 314 -16.25 9.72 50.31
C GLU A 314 -16.15 10.64 49.08
N ALA A 315 -16.15 10.09 47.85
CA ALA A 315 -16.08 10.89 46.64
C ALA A 315 -17.36 11.72 46.49
N LYS A 316 -17.21 13.04 46.47
CA LYS A 316 -18.32 14.01 46.31
C LYS A 316 -18.22 14.77 45.00
N THR A 317 -17.02 14.81 44.43
CA THR A 317 -16.71 15.56 43.21
C THR A 317 -16.15 14.64 42.12
N PRO A 318 -16.23 15.04 40.84
CA PRO A 318 -15.59 14.33 39.75
C PRO A 318 -14.07 14.15 39.97
N ASP A 319 -13.41 15.10 40.63
CA ASP A 319 -11.97 15.02 40.90
C ASP A 319 -11.64 13.95 41.93
N ASP A 320 -12.49 13.77 42.95
CA ASP A 320 -12.32 12.71 43.94
C ASP A 320 -12.32 11.33 43.25
N GLU A 321 -13.24 11.15 42.28
CA GLU A 321 -13.36 9.92 41.52
C GLU A 321 -12.21 9.75 40.51
N ILE A 322 -11.77 10.81 39.81
CA ILE A 322 -10.57 10.77 38.95
C ILE A 322 -9.33 10.41 39.78
N GLY A 323 -9.16 11.03 40.94
CA GLY A 323 -8.06 10.74 41.86
C GLY A 323 -8.09 9.30 42.38
N PHE A 324 -9.28 8.78 42.69
CA PHE A 324 -9.46 7.38 43.05
C PHE A 324 -9.12 6.42 41.89
N GLN A 325 -9.52 6.75 40.66
CA GLN A 325 -9.19 5.98 39.45
C GLN A 325 -7.68 5.94 39.19
N HIS A 326 -6.96 7.05 39.40
CA HIS A 326 -5.51 7.04 39.32
C HIS A 326 -4.88 6.07 40.34
N ARG A 327 -5.35 6.07 41.59
CA ARG A 327 -4.85 5.12 42.61
C ARG A 327 -5.14 3.66 42.24
N LEU A 328 -6.33 3.37 41.68
CA LEU A 328 -6.64 2.03 41.17
C LEU A 328 -5.71 1.63 40.03
N ARG A 329 -5.50 2.52 39.06
CA ARG A 329 -4.61 2.27 37.91
C ARG A 329 -3.18 2.04 38.35
N ASP A 330 -2.67 2.83 39.30
CA ASP A 330 -1.34 2.69 39.86
C ASP A 330 -1.18 1.35 40.62
N SER A 331 -2.30 0.78 41.09
CA SER A 331 -2.37 -0.56 41.71
C SER A 331 -2.61 -1.69 40.70
N GLY A 332 -2.62 -1.40 39.39
CA GLY A 332 -2.85 -2.38 38.32
C GLY A 332 -4.32 -2.71 38.04
N LEU A 333 -5.27 -1.96 38.61
CA LEU A 333 -6.71 -2.13 38.40
C LEU A 333 -7.24 -1.09 37.41
N LEU A 334 -7.76 -1.53 36.26
CA LEU A 334 -8.48 -0.68 35.31
C LEU A 334 -9.99 -0.88 35.50
N ARG A 335 -10.77 0.18 35.75
CA ARG A 335 -12.24 0.10 35.86
C ARG A 335 -12.93 1.21 35.05
N ALA A 336 -14.11 0.91 34.51
CA ALA A 336 -15.01 1.94 33.99
C ALA A 336 -15.55 2.76 35.18
N SER A 337 -15.37 4.09 35.14
CA SER A 337 -15.81 5.00 36.21
C SER A 337 -17.27 5.40 36.05
N SER A 338 -17.92 5.85 37.12
CA SER A 338 -19.26 6.46 37.05
C SER A 338 -19.25 7.73 36.21
N ILE A 339 -18.12 8.43 36.10
CA ILE A 339 -17.93 9.56 35.16
C ILE A 339 -18.13 9.12 33.70
N SER A 340 -17.87 7.85 33.38
CA SER A 340 -18.20 7.28 32.07
C SER A 340 -19.71 7.07 31.88
N TYR A 341 -20.49 6.99 32.98
CA TYR A 341 -21.95 6.77 33.05
C TYR A 341 -22.77 7.99 33.57
N ASN A 342 -22.10 9.10 33.91
CA ASN A 342 -22.57 10.47 34.17
C ASN A 342 -23.68 10.74 35.22
N SER A 343 -23.64 10.14 36.41
CA SER A 343 -24.54 10.48 37.54
C SER A 343 -24.06 11.70 38.36
N MET A 344 -24.33 12.93 37.89
CA MET A 344 -23.96 14.15 38.64
C MET A 344 -24.84 14.44 39.87
N VAL A 345 -24.21 14.94 40.94
CA VAL A 345 -24.87 15.58 42.10
C VAL A 345 -24.77 17.10 41.95
N LYS A 346 -25.91 17.81 41.90
CA LYS A 346 -25.97 19.29 41.93
C LYS A 346 -25.54 19.78 43.32
N GLY A 347 -24.40 20.45 43.42
CA GLY A 347 -23.96 21.03 44.70
C GLY A 347 -22.55 21.60 44.68
N SER A 348 -22.25 22.55 43.81
CA SER A 348 -21.22 23.56 44.07
C SER A 348 -21.30 24.64 42.99
N SER A 349 -22.05 25.68 43.31
CA SER A 349 -21.85 27.02 42.76
C SER A 349 -20.58 27.63 43.38
N ASP A 350 -19.45 26.96 43.21
CA ASP A 350 -18.17 27.52 43.58
C ASP A 350 -17.29 27.45 42.36
N LYS A 351 -16.93 28.65 41.91
CA LYS A 351 -15.88 28.99 40.96
C LYS A 351 -15.01 27.78 40.63
N ILE A 352 -15.44 27.03 39.61
CA ILE A 352 -14.66 25.95 39.03
C ILE A 352 -13.37 26.62 38.59
N ARG A 353 -12.32 26.50 39.42
CA ARG A 353 -10.96 26.53 38.91
C ARG A 353 -10.98 25.47 37.83
N PRO A 354 -10.72 25.79 36.56
CA PRO A 354 -10.85 24.81 35.50
C PRO A 354 -9.86 23.69 35.85
N ASN A 355 -10.38 22.58 36.37
CA ASN A 355 -9.66 21.34 36.24
C ASN A 355 -9.49 21.18 34.76
N ASN A 356 -8.22 21.24 34.36
CA ASN A 356 -7.55 20.43 33.37
C ASN A 356 -8.30 19.15 32.91
N VAL A 357 -9.55 19.27 32.45
CA VAL A 357 -9.91 18.85 31.11
C VAL A 357 -8.85 19.54 30.28
N ARG A 358 -7.70 18.87 30.10
CA ARG A 358 -6.85 19.21 28.99
C ARG A 358 -7.80 19.00 27.82
N GLN A 359 -8.44 20.08 27.34
CA GLN A 359 -8.69 20.25 25.92
C GLN A 359 -7.44 19.66 25.32
N LYS A 360 -7.58 18.50 24.66
CA LYS A 360 -6.41 17.83 24.08
C LYS A 360 -5.73 18.95 23.32
N LYS A 361 -4.47 19.30 23.66
CA LYS A 361 -3.81 20.49 23.08
C LYS A 361 -3.91 20.51 21.55
N MET A 362 -4.05 19.31 20.98
CA MET A 362 -4.35 19.01 19.59
C MET A 362 -5.68 19.57 19.05
N GLU A 363 -6.80 19.54 19.77
CA GLU A 363 -8.12 19.93 19.23
C GLU A 363 -8.15 21.40 18.75
N PRO A 364 -7.68 22.40 19.52
CA PRO A 364 -7.54 23.77 19.01
C PRO A 364 -6.63 23.85 17.77
N THR A 365 -5.50 23.13 17.76
CA THR A 365 -4.58 23.09 16.60
C THR A 365 -5.26 22.52 15.36
N LEU A 366 -6.02 21.43 15.49
CA LEU A 366 -6.75 20.82 14.38
C LEU A 366 -7.89 21.71 13.87
N LYS A 367 -8.58 22.43 14.76
CA LYS A 367 -9.61 23.41 14.36
C LYS A 367 -9.00 24.58 13.59
N ILE A 368 -7.87 25.12 14.05
CA ILE A 368 -7.15 26.19 13.34
C ILE A 368 -6.69 25.69 11.97
N LEU A 369 -6.05 24.51 11.91
CA LEU A 369 -5.62 23.90 10.66
C LEU A 369 -6.81 23.71 9.71
N GLY A 370 -7.92 23.12 10.18
CA GLY A 370 -9.12 22.90 9.37
C GLY A 370 -9.68 24.20 8.77
N ALA A 371 -9.73 25.28 9.56
CA ALA A 371 -10.17 26.59 9.10
C ALA A 371 -9.22 27.19 8.05
N SER A 372 -7.90 27.10 8.26
CA SER A 372 -6.91 27.56 7.28
C SER A 372 -6.98 26.78 5.96
N LEU A 373 -7.18 25.46 6.02
CA LEU A 373 -7.34 24.62 4.83
C LEU A 373 -8.64 24.93 4.09
N GLN A 374 -9.73 25.18 4.81
CA GLN A 374 -11.01 25.55 4.22
C GLN A 374 -10.93 26.89 3.48
N GLU A 375 -10.28 27.89 4.08
CA GLU A 375 -10.04 29.18 3.44
C GLU A 375 -9.19 29.01 2.17
N ALA A 376 -8.06 28.30 2.26
CA ALA A 376 -7.20 28.01 1.11
C ALA A 376 -7.95 27.31 -0.02
N LEU A 377 -8.76 26.30 0.31
CA LEU A 377 -9.59 25.60 -0.66
C LEU A 377 -10.61 26.53 -1.35
N SER A 378 -11.29 27.39 -0.59
CA SER A 378 -12.23 28.37 -1.14
C SER A 378 -11.54 29.36 -2.10
N GLN A 379 -10.34 29.83 -1.76
CA GLN A 379 -9.56 30.73 -2.61
C GLN A 379 -9.13 30.03 -3.92
N LEU A 380 -8.55 28.82 -3.82
CA LEU A 380 -8.01 28.05 -4.95
C LEU A 380 -9.06 27.48 -5.90
N THR A 381 -10.28 27.26 -5.42
CA THR A 381 -11.43 26.80 -6.23
C THR A 381 -12.35 27.94 -6.68
N GLY A 382 -12.27 29.09 -6.04
CA GLY A 382 -13.02 30.30 -6.37
C GLY A 382 -12.16 31.31 -7.14
N PRO A 383 -11.82 32.47 -6.54
CA PRO A 383 -11.21 33.60 -7.25
C PRO A 383 -9.86 33.26 -7.89
N LEU A 384 -9.03 32.43 -7.24
CA LEU A 384 -7.70 32.07 -7.75
C LEU A 384 -7.74 30.88 -8.72
N ASN A 385 -8.90 30.28 -9.00
CA ASN A 385 -8.95 29.04 -9.79
C ASN A 385 -8.41 29.21 -11.21
N LYS A 386 -8.70 30.35 -11.86
CA LYS A 386 -8.19 30.64 -13.21
C LYS A 386 -6.67 30.84 -13.21
N GLU A 387 -6.16 31.56 -12.22
CA GLU A 387 -4.72 31.77 -12.02
C GLU A 387 -4.02 30.44 -11.69
N ARG A 388 -4.56 29.65 -10.76
CA ARG A 388 -4.07 28.31 -10.41
C ARG A 388 -3.96 27.40 -11.63
N LEU A 389 -4.99 27.36 -12.47
CA LEU A 389 -4.97 26.55 -13.69
C LEU A 389 -3.91 27.05 -14.68
N ALA A 390 -3.83 28.37 -14.90
CA ALA A 390 -2.86 28.94 -15.83
C ALA A 390 -1.41 28.82 -15.33
N ALA A 391 -1.17 28.97 -14.04
CA ALA A 391 0.18 28.98 -13.45
C ALA A 391 0.72 27.57 -13.16
N LEU A 392 -0.13 26.62 -12.74
CA LEU A 392 0.31 25.31 -12.27
C LEU A 392 -0.05 24.14 -13.19
N HIS A 393 -1.02 24.30 -14.09
CA HIS A 393 -1.60 23.18 -14.86
C HIS A 393 -1.71 23.42 -16.38
N ASP A 394 -1.40 24.62 -16.87
CA ASP A 394 -1.33 24.89 -18.30
C ASP A 394 0.02 24.41 -18.85
N HIS A 395 0.01 23.20 -19.41
CA HIS A 395 1.16 22.61 -20.10
C HIS A 395 1.01 22.70 -21.63
N SER A 396 0.15 23.60 -22.13
CA SER A 396 0.03 23.81 -23.57
C SER A 396 1.37 24.24 -24.16
N GLU A 397 1.72 23.64 -25.30
CA GLU A 397 2.92 24.00 -26.07
C GLU A 397 4.26 23.98 -25.28
N GLY A 398 4.34 23.17 -24.21
CA GLY A 398 5.55 23.08 -23.39
C GLY A 398 5.76 24.25 -22.42
N ARG A 399 4.71 25.03 -22.12
CA ARG A 399 4.74 26.02 -21.03
C ARG A 399 5.10 25.36 -19.70
N LEU A 400 6.00 26.02 -18.99
CA LEU A 400 6.45 25.61 -17.66
C LEU A 400 5.62 26.30 -16.58
N VAL A 401 5.59 25.64 -15.44
CA VAL A 401 5.04 26.20 -14.19
C VAL A 401 5.90 27.40 -13.78
N ASP A 402 5.28 28.45 -13.26
CA ASP A 402 6.02 29.56 -12.63
C ASP A 402 6.90 29.01 -11.50
N ALA A 403 8.21 29.25 -11.55
CA ALA A 403 9.16 28.61 -10.64
C ALA A 403 8.87 28.92 -9.16
N ASN A 404 8.52 30.17 -8.83
CA ASN A 404 8.25 30.57 -7.46
C ASN A 404 6.92 29.98 -6.96
N LEU A 405 5.88 30.00 -7.79
CA LEU A 405 4.60 29.38 -7.44
C LEU A 405 4.69 27.86 -7.38
N GLY A 406 5.49 27.24 -8.25
CA GLY A 406 5.77 25.81 -8.27
C GLY A 406 6.48 25.35 -7.01
N GLU A 407 7.53 26.07 -6.58
CA GLU A 407 8.25 25.81 -5.33
C GLU A 407 7.34 25.98 -4.11
N ALA A 408 6.57 27.08 -4.05
CA ALA A 408 5.61 27.31 -2.98
C ALA A 408 4.51 26.23 -2.92
N ALA A 409 4.02 25.78 -4.09
CA ALA A 409 3.03 24.71 -4.18
C ALA A 409 3.62 23.37 -3.71
N ALA A 410 4.83 23.00 -4.16
CA ALA A 410 5.50 21.77 -3.76
C ALA A 410 5.75 21.73 -2.24
N TYR A 411 6.30 22.81 -1.69
CA TYR A 411 6.53 22.92 -0.24
C TYR A 411 5.22 22.79 0.56
N THR A 412 4.13 23.40 0.07
CA THR A 412 2.81 23.29 0.71
C THR A 412 2.27 21.87 0.64
N ILE A 413 2.38 21.18 -0.51
CA ILE A 413 1.94 19.80 -0.70
C ILE A 413 2.68 18.86 0.26
N ASP A 414 3.99 19.02 0.42
CA ASP A 414 4.80 18.20 1.33
C ASP A 414 4.36 18.33 2.79
N LEU A 415 4.06 19.55 3.25
CA LEU A 415 3.54 19.78 4.60
C LEU A 415 2.14 19.19 4.78
N LEU A 416 1.26 19.34 3.78
CA LEU A 416 -0.07 18.74 3.81
C LEU A 416 0.00 17.22 3.92
N HIS A 417 0.90 16.59 3.15
CA HIS A 417 1.06 15.15 3.15
C HIS A 417 1.61 14.63 4.50
N GLN A 418 2.61 15.32 5.08
CA GLN A 418 3.12 14.95 6.41
C GLN A 418 2.04 15.04 7.49
N VAL A 419 1.21 16.08 7.45
CA VAL A 419 0.10 16.24 8.40
C VAL A 419 -0.98 15.19 8.14
N GLU A 420 -1.28 14.85 6.89
CA GLU A 420 -2.19 13.76 6.54
C GLU A 420 -1.72 12.43 7.13
N GLN A 421 -0.45 12.05 6.94
CA GLN A 421 0.11 10.83 7.50
C GLN A 421 0.04 10.77 9.04
N LEU A 422 0.11 11.91 9.72
CA LEU A 422 -0.03 11.99 11.19
C LEU A 422 -1.47 11.85 11.68
N LEU A 423 -2.45 12.27 10.87
CA LEU A 423 -3.85 12.33 11.25
C LEU A 423 -4.67 11.16 10.70
N GLU A 424 -4.20 10.50 9.64
CA GLU A 424 -4.90 9.41 9.00
C GLU A 424 -4.87 8.13 9.88
N PRO A 425 -6.03 7.51 10.14
CA PRO A 425 -6.07 6.21 10.82
C PRO A 425 -5.24 5.16 10.08
N SER A 426 -4.39 4.43 10.79
CA SER A 426 -3.50 3.43 10.18
C SER A 426 -4.24 2.36 9.36
N SER A 427 -5.47 2.03 9.74
CA SER A 427 -6.31 1.10 8.97
C SER A 427 -6.68 1.63 7.57
N LEU A 428 -6.84 2.95 7.43
CA LEU A 428 -7.11 3.59 6.14
C LEU A 428 -5.84 3.68 5.29
N VAL A 429 -4.72 4.07 5.89
CA VAL A 429 -3.41 4.03 5.22
C VAL A 429 -3.17 2.64 4.62
N LEU A 430 -3.37 1.57 5.39
CA LEU A 430 -3.24 0.19 4.90
C LEU A 430 -4.23 -0.12 3.78
N ALA A 431 -5.49 0.30 3.92
CA ALA A 431 -6.53 0.09 2.91
C ALA A 431 -6.18 0.75 1.57
N ASP A 432 -5.70 1.99 1.59
CA ASP A 432 -5.32 2.72 0.37
C ASP A 432 -4.16 2.03 -0.36
N HIS A 433 -3.20 1.45 0.38
CA HIS A 433 -2.08 0.74 -0.22
C HIS A 433 -2.50 -0.60 -0.83
N PHE A 434 -3.25 -1.45 -0.11
CA PHE A 434 -3.65 -2.75 -0.68
C PHE A 434 -4.78 -2.65 -1.73
N LEU A 435 -5.55 -1.55 -1.75
CA LEU A 435 -6.53 -1.25 -2.80
C LEU A 435 -5.95 -0.44 -3.96
N GLY A 436 -4.71 0.04 -3.86
CA GLY A 436 -4.05 0.88 -4.89
C GLY A 436 -4.04 0.25 -6.29
N TYR A 437 -4.03 -1.09 -6.39
CA TYR A 437 -4.12 -1.79 -7.68
C TYR A 437 -5.39 -1.46 -8.47
N LEU A 438 -6.50 -1.18 -7.78
CA LEU A 438 -7.76 -0.79 -8.42
C LEU A 438 -7.62 0.55 -9.11
N ASN A 439 -6.88 1.49 -8.52
CA ASN A 439 -6.61 2.80 -9.12
C ASN A 439 -5.83 2.63 -10.42
N THR A 440 -4.75 1.83 -10.40
CA THR A 440 -3.92 1.55 -11.57
C THR A 440 -4.73 0.92 -12.71
N LYS A 441 -5.49 -0.15 -12.43
CA LYS A 441 -6.24 -0.87 -13.48
C LYS A 441 -7.46 -0.09 -13.98
N CYS A 442 -8.09 0.74 -13.14
CA CYS A 442 -9.13 1.66 -13.61
C CYS A 442 -8.55 2.70 -14.58
N LEU A 443 -7.35 3.23 -14.30
CA LEU A 443 -6.69 4.18 -15.19
C LEU A 443 -6.32 3.53 -16.53
N CYS A 444 -5.80 2.29 -16.50
CA CYS A 444 -5.55 1.50 -17.70
C CYS A 444 -6.81 1.34 -18.54
N ALA A 445 -7.93 0.96 -17.92
CA ALA A 445 -9.21 0.81 -18.62
C ALA A 445 -9.67 2.14 -19.26
N ALA A 446 -9.51 3.28 -18.60
CA ALA A 446 -9.90 4.56 -19.21
C ALA A 446 -9.06 4.92 -20.45
N VAL A 447 -7.77 4.56 -20.46
CA VAL A 447 -6.87 4.73 -21.61
C VAL A 447 -7.18 3.73 -22.72
N GLU A 448 -7.36 2.45 -22.39
CA GLU A 448 -7.67 1.37 -23.34
C GLU A 448 -9.01 1.62 -24.07
N PHE A 449 -10.01 2.14 -23.36
CA PHE A 449 -11.30 2.51 -23.94
C PHE A 449 -11.33 3.95 -24.51
N HIS A 450 -10.17 4.60 -24.65
CA HIS A 450 -10.01 5.93 -25.26
C HIS A 450 -10.91 7.02 -24.67
N ILE A 451 -11.23 6.93 -23.37
CA ILE A 451 -12.16 7.87 -22.73
C ILE A 451 -11.67 9.32 -22.78
N PRO A 452 -10.39 9.64 -22.53
CA PRO A 452 -9.89 11.01 -22.67
C PRO A 452 -10.08 11.58 -24.08
N ASP A 453 -9.86 10.78 -25.12
CA ASP A 453 -10.01 11.19 -26.53
C ASP A 453 -11.48 11.45 -26.88
N LEU A 454 -12.38 10.57 -26.43
CA LEU A 454 -13.81 10.73 -26.64
C LEU A 454 -14.39 11.98 -25.97
N LEU A 455 -13.73 12.52 -24.93
CA LEU A 455 -14.18 13.72 -24.23
C LEU A 455 -13.66 15.04 -24.83
N VAL A 456 -12.86 15.00 -25.90
CA VAL A 456 -12.32 16.20 -26.57
C VAL A 456 -13.42 17.06 -27.19
N GLU A 457 -14.43 16.43 -27.80
CA GLU A 457 -15.57 17.12 -28.42
C GLU A 457 -16.54 17.76 -27.40
N GLY A 458 -16.28 17.59 -26.11
CA GLY A 458 -17.08 18.14 -25.03
C GLY A 458 -17.65 17.08 -24.08
N PRO A 459 -18.44 17.51 -23.08
CA PRO A 459 -18.93 16.62 -22.04
C PRO A 459 -19.84 15.52 -22.57
N LYS A 460 -19.66 14.28 -22.11
CA LYS A 460 -20.49 13.12 -22.51
C LYS A 460 -20.96 12.31 -21.31
N SER A 461 -22.16 11.76 -21.41
CA SER A 461 -22.73 10.85 -20.40
C SER A 461 -22.06 9.47 -20.46
N VAL A 462 -22.21 8.68 -19.39
CA VAL A 462 -21.68 7.30 -19.35
C VAL A 462 -22.25 6.45 -20.48
N SER A 463 -23.54 6.61 -20.83
CA SER A 463 -24.17 5.86 -21.92
C SER A 463 -23.57 6.21 -23.28
N GLN A 464 -23.31 7.50 -23.53
CA GLN A 464 -22.64 7.95 -24.76
C GLN A 464 -21.21 7.45 -24.84
N LEU A 465 -20.43 7.57 -23.75
CA LEU A 465 -19.06 7.07 -23.70
C LEU A 465 -19.01 5.55 -23.91
N ALA A 466 -19.93 4.81 -23.29
CA ALA A 466 -20.04 3.36 -23.46
C ALA A 466 -20.37 2.96 -24.91
N GLN A 467 -21.30 3.68 -25.55
CA GLN A 467 -21.64 3.46 -26.96
C GLN A 467 -20.46 3.75 -27.89
N LEU A 468 -19.72 4.84 -27.65
CA LEU A 468 -18.59 5.25 -28.49
C LEU A 468 -17.34 4.38 -28.28
N SER A 469 -17.10 3.92 -27.05
CA SER A 469 -15.94 3.07 -26.72
C SER A 469 -16.18 1.56 -26.87
N GLY A 470 -17.44 1.14 -27.05
CA GLY A 470 -17.82 -0.27 -27.01
C GLY A 470 -17.84 -0.88 -25.60
N ALA A 471 -17.67 -0.08 -24.54
CA ALA A 471 -17.71 -0.53 -23.16
C ALA A 471 -19.14 -0.82 -22.68
N ARG A 472 -19.27 -1.65 -21.62
CA ARG A 472 -20.55 -1.82 -20.92
C ARG A 472 -20.79 -0.64 -19.98
N ALA A 473 -21.90 0.08 -20.15
CA ALA A 473 -22.16 1.35 -19.46
C ALA A 473 -22.11 1.29 -17.92
N ASP A 474 -22.64 0.23 -17.32
CA ASP A 474 -22.61 0.06 -15.86
C ASP A 474 -21.19 -0.15 -15.32
N ARG A 475 -20.35 -0.92 -16.02
CA ARG A 475 -18.94 -1.18 -15.66
C ARG A 475 -18.06 0.05 -15.89
N LEU A 476 -18.20 0.71 -17.03
CA LEU A 476 -17.50 1.97 -17.30
C LEU A 476 -17.87 3.03 -16.25
N GLY A 477 -19.14 3.10 -15.86
CA GLY A 477 -19.59 3.99 -14.79
C GLY A 477 -18.92 3.71 -13.44
N GLN A 478 -18.60 2.45 -13.11
CA GLN A 478 -17.87 2.09 -11.90
C GLN A 478 -16.41 2.58 -11.95
N VAL A 479 -15.74 2.40 -13.09
CA VAL A 479 -14.36 2.86 -13.35
C VAL A 479 -14.26 4.38 -13.29
N LEU A 480 -15.08 5.10 -14.06
CA LEU A 480 -15.06 6.57 -14.11
C LEU A 480 -15.41 7.20 -12.76
N ARG A 481 -16.21 6.52 -11.94
CA ARG A 481 -16.53 6.99 -10.58
C ARG A 481 -15.30 6.96 -9.67
N LEU A 482 -14.45 5.94 -9.77
CA LEU A 482 -13.20 5.93 -9.01
C LEU A 482 -12.26 7.02 -9.53
N LEU A 483 -12.11 7.14 -10.85
CA LEU A 483 -11.18 8.10 -11.46
C LEU A 483 -11.58 9.56 -11.20
N ARG A 484 -12.87 9.91 -11.21
CA ARG A 484 -13.31 11.26 -10.80
C ARG A 484 -13.05 11.54 -9.31
N ASN A 485 -13.15 10.53 -8.44
CA ASN A 485 -12.90 10.71 -7.01
C ASN A 485 -11.42 11.00 -6.77
N ASN A 486 -10.55 10.38 -7.56
CA ASN A 486 -9.11 10.59 -7.56
C ASN A 486 -8.70 11.84 -8.36
N GLY A 487 -9.66 12.68 -8.79
CA GLY A 487 -9.38 13.93 -9.49
C GLY A 487 -8.89 13.78 -10.93
N ILE A 488 -9.04 12.61 -11.56
CA ILE A 488 -8.60 12.38 -12.94
C ILE A 488 -9.59 12.98 -13.94
N PHE A 489 -10.91 12.85 -13.73
CA PHE A 489 -11.93 13.43 -14.60
C PHE A 489 -12.83 14.41 -13.84
N GLN A 490 -13.37 15.40 -14.55
CA GLN A 490 -14.42 16.27 -14.03
C GLN A 490 -15.79 15.62 -14.27
N TYR A 491 -16.71 15.79 -13.33
CA TYR A 491 -18.10 15.33 -13.46
C TYR A 491 -19.06 16.48 -13.16
N ASP A 492 -19.97 16.73 -14.10
CA ASP A 492 -21.08 17.65 -13.93
C ASP A 492 -22.28 16.89 -13.37
N THR A 493 -22.70 17.30 -12.17
CA THR A 493 -23.82 16.66 -11.46
C THR A 493 -25.20 17.05 -11.98
N GLU A 494 -25.31 18.18 -12.70
CA GLU A 494 -26.57 18.67 -13.27
C GLU A 494 -26.85 17.95 -14.58
N ASN A 495 -25.84 17.87 -15.44
CA ASN A 495 -25.96 17.22 -16.75
C ASN A 495 -25.64 15.72 -16.72
N ALA A 496 -25.12 15.20 -15.60
CA ALA A 496 -24.66 13.82 -15.43
C ALA A 496 -23.61 13.40 -16.48
N THR A 497 -22.75 14.34 -16.89
CA THR A 497 -21.72 14.18 -17.91
C THR A 497 -20.32 14.23 -17.31
N TYR A 498 -19.39 13.54 -17.94
CA TYR A 498 -17.97 13.64 -17.66
C TYR A 498 -17.32 14.60 -18.66
N SER A 499 -16.30 15.31 -18.24
CA SER A 499 -15.42 16.11 -19.09
C SER A 499 -13.97 15.93 -18.68
N ASN A 500 -13.06 16.24 -19.61
CA ASN A 500 -11.65 16.29 -19.27
C ASN A 500 -11.34 17.44 -18.32
N ASN A 501 -10.40 17.20 -17.41
CA ASN A 501 -9.72 18.25 -16.63
C ASN A 501 -8.24 18.30 -17.05
N PRO A 502 -7.39 19.15 -16.45
CA PRO A 502 -5.96 19.19 -16.81
C PRO A 502 -5.28 17.81 -16.73
N THR A 503 -5.57 17.02 -15.69
CA THR A 503 -5.01 15.69 -15.48
C THR A 503 -5.43 14.69 -16.56
N SER A 504 -6.73 14.51 -16.84
CA SER A 504 -7.13 13.57 -17.91
C SER A 504 -6.80 14.06 -19.31
N SER A 505 -6.67 15.37 -19.53
CA SER A 505 -6.23 15.91 -20.82
C SER A 505 -4.82 15.42 -21.20
N MET A 506 -3.96 15.19 -20.21
CA MET A 506 -2.61 14.64 -20.43
C MET A 506 -2.64 13.17 -20.88
N LEU A 507 -3.76 12.46 -20.69
CA LEU A 507 -3.96 11.06 -21.10
C LEU A 507 -4.51 10.90 -22.51
N ARG A 508 -4.78 12.00 -23.24
CA ARG A 508 -5.21 11.92 -24.64
C ARG A 508 -4.10 11.36 -25.51
N SER A 509 -4.48 10.56 -26.51
CA SER A 509 -3.56 9.94 -27.47
C SER A 509 -2.72 10.95 -28.25
N ASP A 510 -3.27 12.15 -28.50
CA ASP A 510 -2.65 13.26 -29.22
C ASP A 510 -1.91 14.27 -28.31
N HIS A 511 -1.92 14.07 -26.98
CA HIS A 511 -1.22 14.96 -26.07
C HIS A 511 0.30 14.83 -26.23
N TRP A 512 1.00 15.95 -26.34
CA TRP A 512 2.43 15.99 -26.70
C TRP A 512 3.36 15.28 -25.71
N THR A 513 2.98 15.21 -24.42
CA THR A 513 3.72 14.47 -23.38
C THR A 513 3.45 12.96 -23.38
N GLN A 514 2.42 12.50 -24.07
CA GLN A 514 2.12 11.08 -24.29
C GLN A 514 2.03 10.21 -23.00
N TRP A 515 1.44 10.73 -21.91
CA TRP A 515 1.32 9.98 -20.65
C TRP A 515 0.49 8.69 -20.76
N HIS A 516 -0.35 8.56 -21.78
CA HIS A 516 -1.10 7.33 -22.04
C HIS A 516 -0.17 6.12 -22.27
N ASN A 517 1.00 6.31 -22.89
CA ASN A 517 1.98 5.23 -23.09
C ASN A 517 2.53 4.71 -21.75
N TRP A 518 2.73 5.61 -20.77
CA TRP A 518 3.17 5.24 -19.42
C TRP A 518 2.11 4.42 -18.70
N VAL A 519 0.84 4.83 -18.79
CA VAL A 519 -0.28 4.08 -18.18
C VAL A 519 -0.36 2.68 -18.76
N ASP A 520 -0.26 2.54 -20.09
CA ASP A 520 -0.32 1.24 -20.77
C ASP A 520 0.83 0.31 -20.37
N LEU A 521 2.08 0.77 -20.46
CA LEU A 521 3.26 -0.07 -20.19
C LEU A 521 3.47 -0.35 -18.69
N TYR A 522 3.41 0.68 -17.84
CA TYR A 522 3.66 0.50 -16.41
C TYR A 522 2.47 -0.14 -15.71
N GLY A 523 1.27 0.17 -16.14
CA GLY A 523 0.04 -0.39 -15.59
C GLY A 523 -0.16 -1.87 -15.93
N ASN A 524 0.57 -2.41 -16.91
CA ASN A 524 0.49 -3.81 -17.33
C ASN A 524 1.81 -4.57 -17.12
N GLU A 525 2.83 -4.37 -17.95
CA GLU A 525 4.05 -5.19 -17.92
C GLU A 525 4.88 -4.96 -16.66
N PHE A 526 5.13 -3.70 -16.26
CA PHE A 526 5.86 -3.43 -15.01
C PHE A 526 5.03 -3.79 -13.77
N TYR A 527 3.71 -3.63 -13.86
CA TYR A 527 2.79 -4.08 -12.82
C TYR A 527 2.94 -5.59 -12.59
N ASP A 528 3.05 -6.38 -13.66
CA ASP A 528 3.26 -7.82 -13.55
C ASP A 528 4.67 -8.15 -13.06
N MET A 529 5.72 -7.46 -13.51
CA MET A 529 7.07 -7.62 -12.95
C MET A 529 7.11 -7.44 -11.43
N ALA A 530 6.39 -6.44 -10.92
CA ALA A 530 6.35 -6.11 -9.49
C ALA A 530 5.75 -7.24 -8.63
N ARG A 531 4.97 -8.15 -9.21
CA ARG A 531 4.46 -9.34 -8.50
C ARG A 531 5.56 -10.27 -8.01
N GLY A 532 6.74 -10.24 -8.66
CA GLY A 532 7.89 -11.03 -8.26
C GLY A 532 8.62 -10.51 -7.01
N ILE A 533 8.33 -9.29 -6.54
CA ILE A 533 9.05 -8.65 -5.43
C ILE A 533 9.08 -9.51 -4.17
N PRO A 534 7.96 -10.07 -3.66
CA PRO A 534 8.01 -10.89 -2.44
C PRO A 534 8.88 -12.14 -2.59
N ALA A 535 8.92 -12.75 -3.79
CA ALA A 535 9.73 -13.93 -4.07
C ALA A 535 11.21 -13.60 -4.26
N SER A 536 11.54 -12.44 -4.82
CA SER A 536 12.93 -11.98 -4.98
C SER A 536 13.61 -11.66 -3.65
N LEU A 537 12.84 -11.39 -2.59
CA LEU A 537 13.36 -11.15 -1.24
C LEU A 537 13.70 -12.44 -0.47
N LYS A 538 13.35 -13.62 -0.99
CA LYS A 538 13.67 -14.89 -0.31
C LYS A 538 15.18 -15.11 -0.26
N GLN A 539 15.66 -15.58 0.88
CA GLN A 539 17.08 -15.91 1.08
C GLN A 539 17.57 -16.88 -0.01
N GLY A 540 18.70 -16.56 -0.64
CA GLY A 540 19.31 -17.37 -1.70
C GLY A 540 18.78 -17.10 -3.12
N THR A 541 17.74 -16.28 -3.29
CA THR A 541 17.27 -15.89 -4.62
C THR A 541 18.25 -14.92 -5.28
N THR A 542 18.72 -15.25 -6.49
CA THR A 542 19.54 -14.36 -7.34
C THR A 542 18.73 -13.70 -8.46
N ARG A 543 17.57 -14.26 -8.81
CA ARG A 543 16.69 -13.74 -9.86
C ARG A 543 15.96 -12.47 -9.43
N THR A 544 15.80 -11.53 -10.36
CA THR A 544 15.05 -10.29 -10.19
C THR A 544 13.52 -10.54 -10.12
N PRO A 545 12.71 -9.59 -9.60
CA PRO A 545 11.24 -9.69 -9.63
C PRO A 545 10.67 -10.03 -11.01
N ALA A 546 11.19 -9.38 -12.07
CA ALA A 546 10.76 -9.60 -13.45
C ALA A 546 11.05 -11.04 -13.92
N GLN A 547 12.27 -11.51 -13.69
CA GLN A 547 12.69 -12.87 -14.04
C GLN A 547 11.88 -13.94 -13.31
N ILE A 548 11.52 -13.69 -12.04
CA ILE A 548 10.67 -14.60 -11.27
C ILE A 548 9.25 -14.61 -11.83
N ASN A 549 8.63 -13.44 -12.04
CA ASN A 549 7.24 -13.36 -12.49
C ASN A 549 7.06 -13.91 -13.91
N PHE A 550 8.00 -13.63 -14.82
CA PHE A 550 7.97 -14.13 -16.19
C PHE A 550 8.66 -15.49 -16.38
N ASN A 551 9.21 -16.07 -15.30
CA ASN A 551 9.94 -17.33 -15.31
C ASN A 551 10.98 -17.41 -16.44
N THR A 552 11.88 -16.43 -16.48
CA THR A 552 12.94 -16.32 -17.48
C THR A 552 14.28 -16.00 -16.82
N ASP A 553 15.38 -16.44 -17.43
CA ASP A 553 16.74 -16.03 -17.05
C ASP A 553 17.24 -14.85 -17.89
N GLN A 554 16.50 -14.45 -18.92
CA GLN A 554 16.85 -13.33 -19.78
C GLN A 554 16.87 -12.00 -19.01
N CYS A 555 17.72 -11.07 -19.45
CA CYS A 555 17.61 -9.69 -18.99
C CYS A 555 16.32 -9.06 -19.52
N MET A 556 15.91 -7.93 -18.93
CA MET A 556 14.65 -7.26 -19.30
C MET A 556 14.58 -6.92 -20.79
N PHE A 557 15.66 -6.40 -21.37
CA PHE A 557 15.69 -5.96 -22.77
C PHE A 557 15.61 -7.13 -23.76
N ASP A 558 16.32 -8.23 -23.48
CA ASP A 558 16.24 -9.45 -24.28
C ASP A 558 14.83 -10.04 -24.22
N TYR A 559 14.25 -10.10 -23.02
CA TYR A 559 12.89 -10.59 -22.84
C TYR A 559 11.87 -9.69 -23.56
N PHE A 560 12.00 -8.37 -23.46
CA PHE A 560 11.12 -7.42 -24.15
C PHE A 560 11.24 -7.52 -25.66
N THR A 561 12.44 -7.78 -26.16
CA THR A 561 12.67 -8.04 -27.58
C THR A 561 11.97 -9.33 -28.00
N ALA A 562 12.17 -10.42 -27.24
CA ALA A 562 11.55 -11.72 -27.52
C ALA A 562 10.02 -11.67 -27.49
N GLN A 563 9.42 -10.86 -26.60
CA GLN A 563 7.97 -10.66 -26.52
C GLN A 563 7.42 -9.63 -27.53
N GLY A 564 8.30 -8.93 -28.27
CA GLY A 564 7.89 -7.85 -29.18
C GLY A 564 7.43 -6.56 -28.48
N TRP A 565 7.78 -6.37 -27.20
CA TRP A 565 7.40 -5.21 -26.39
C TRP A 565 8.39 -4.06 -26.46
N LEU A 566 9.59 -4.28 -27.00
CA LEU A 566 10.65 -3.26 -27.10
C LEU A 566 10.18 -1.95 -27.77
N PRO A 567 9.38 -1.96 -28.87
CA PRO A 567 8.86 -0.72 -29.46
C PRO A 567 7.94 0.09 -28.51
N ARG A 568 7.15 -0.59 -27.66
CA ARG A 568 6.30 0.08 -26.64
C ARG A 568 7.16 0.72 -25.55
N LEU A 569 8.23 0.04 -25.13
CA LEU A 569 9.20 0.60 -24.19
C LEU A 569 9.84 1.87 -24.75
N HIS A 570 10.38 1.83 -25.98
CA HIS A 570 11.00 3.00 -26.61
C HIS A 570 10.03 4.17 -26.75
N ARG A 571 8.78 3.91 -27.18
CA ARG A 571 7.74 4.94 -27.28
C ARG A 571 7.43 5.59 -25.94
N THR A 572 7.36 4.80 -24.87
CA THR A 572 7.07 5.28 -23.52
C THR A 572 8.21 6.17 -22.99
N LEU A 573 9.45 5.71 -23.12
CA LEU A 573 10.63 6.46 -22.70
C LEU A 573 10.82 7.76 -23.52
N GLY A 574 10.62 7.72 -24.84
CA GLY A 574 10.66 8.90 -25.70
C GLY A 574 9.62 9.96 -25.33
N GLY A 575 8.41 9.53 -24.94
CA GLY A 575 7.39 10.42 -24.39
C GLY A 575 7.83 11.12 -23.10
N GLY A 576 8.50 10.40 -22.19
CA GLY A 576 9.07 10.97 -20.96
C GLY A 576 10.16 12.00 -21.23
N ALA A 577 11.11 11.69 -22.13
CA ALA A 577 12.16 12.63 -22.53
C ALA A 577 11.57 13.91 -23.13
N THR A 578 10.56 13.75 -23.99
CA THR A 578 9.82 14.89 -24.56
C THR A 578 9.18 15.73 -23.46
N ALA A 579 8.49 15.10 -22.50
CA ALA A 579 7.81 15.80 -21.41
C ALA A 579 8.75 16.56 -20.47
N GLN A 580 9.95 16.05 -20.22
CA GLN A 580 10.96 16.69 -19.34
C GLN A 580 11.74 17.82 -20.02
N ALA A 581 11.88 17.75 -21.35
CA ALA A 581 12.77 18.62 -22.09
C ALA A 581 12.52 20.14 -21.94
N PRO A 582 11.27 20.66 -21.89
CA PRO A 582 11.08 22.10 -21.66
C PRO A 582 11.71 22.59 -20.36
N GLY A 583 11.63 21.79 -19.27
CA GLY A 583 12.23 22.13 -17.98
C GLY A 583 13.76 22.10 -18.03
N ILE A 584 14.32 21.04 -18.64
CA ILE A 584 15.77 20.92 -18.87
C ILE A 584 16.30 22.12 -19.69
N LEU A 585 15.53 22.60 -20.68
CA LEU A 585 15.91 23.76 -21.50
C LEU A 585 15.85 25.10 -20.75
N ALA A 586 15.00 25.19 -19.71
CA ALA A 586 14.85 26.41 -18.93
C ALA A 586 15.83 26.49 -17.76
N ASP A 587 16.06 25.38 -17.07
CA ASP A 587 16.81 25.36 -15.81
C ASP A 587 18.32 25.25 -16.00
N TYR A 588 18.77 24.65 -17.10
CA TYR A 588 20.20 24.52 -17.41
C TYR A 588 20.73 25.77 -18.14
N PRO A 589 21.89 26.33 -17.77
CA PRO A 589 22.43 27.54 -18.40
C PRO A 589 23.09 27.23 -19.76
N TRP A 590 22.27 26.94 -20.78
CA TRP A 590 22.76 26.56 -22.11
C TRP A 590 23.65 27.60 -22.79
N GLU A 591 23.50 28.89 -22.44
CA GLU A 591 24.35 29.97 -22.98
C GLU A 591 25.82 29.83 -22.55
N ASP A 592 26.09 29.26 -21.37
CA ASP A 592 27.45 29.03 -20.87
C ASP A 592 28.22 28.02 -21.74
N PHE A 593 27.50 27.17 -22.48
CA PHE A 593 28.09 26.17 -23.38
C PHE A 593 28.49 26.73 -24.76
N GLY A 594 27.98 27.91 -25.14
CA GLY A 594 28.20 28.51 -26.47
C GLY A 594 27.79 27.59 -27.62
N ASP A 595 28.53 27.66 -28.74
CA ASP A 595 28.35 26.78 -29.91
C ASP A 595 29.07 25.41 -29.74
N GLY A 596 29.45 25.06 -28.51
CA GLY A 596 30.21 23.85 -28.20
C GLY A 596 29.45 22.56 -28.53
N PRO A 597 30.12 21.54 -29.10
CA PRO A 597 29.48 20.27 -29.44
C PRO A 597 28.87 19.52 -28.24
N PHE A 598 27.65 19.02 -28.40
CA PHE A 598 26.85 18.27 -27.40
C PHE A 598 26.80 16.76 -27.73
N LEU A 599 26.74 15.89 -26.72
CA LEU A 599 26.53 14.45 -26.89
C LEU A 599 25.44 13.93 -25.96
N ASP A 600 24.47 13.24 -26.52
CA ASP A 600 23.44 12.49 -25.79
C ASP A 600 23.85 11.01 -25.70
N ILE A 601 24.18 10.52 -24.49
CA ILE A 601 24.61 9.13 -24.25
C ILE A 601 23.41 8.33 -23.73
N GLY A 602 22.97 7.33 -24.49
CA GLY A 602 21.69 6.65 -24.26
C GLY A 602 20.50 7.51 -24.68
N GLY A 603 20.68 8.40 -25.66
CA GLY A 603 19.66 9.38 -26.07
C GLY A 603 18.45 8.78 -26.80
N GLY A 604 18.40 7.46 -27.00
CA GLY A 604 17.26 6.78 -27.60
C GLY A 604 17.00 7.23 -29.03
N GLU A 605 15.75 7.62 -29.30
CA GLU A 605 15.34 8.18 -30.60
C GLU A 605 15.83 9.62 -30.86
N GLY A 606 16.50 10.27 -29.90
CA GLY A 606 17.02 11.62 -30.03
C GLY A 606 16.00 12.75 -29.83
N ALA A 607 14.95 12.52 -29.03
CA ALA A 607 13.94 13.54 -28.73
C ALA A 607 14.54 14.76 -27.98
N LEU A 608 15.40 14.52 -26.99
CA LEU A 608 16.04 15.56 -26.19
C LEU A 608 16.98 16.42 -27.03
N ILE A 609 17.92 15.79 -27.73
CA ILE A 609 18.88 16.46 -28.62
C ILE A 609 18.17 17.30 -29.70
N ALA A 610 17.07 16.80 -30.27
CA ALA A 610 16.27 17.54 -31.24
C ALA A 610 15.62 18.80 -30.64
N LEU A 611 15.19 18.76 -29.38
CA LEU A 611 14.62 19.91 -28.69
C LEU A 611 15.69 20.95 -28.33
N ILE A 612 16.89 20.52 -27.93
CA ILE A 612 18.04 21.41 -27.71
C ILE A 612 18.43 22.11 -29.00
N LEU A 613 18.57 21.37 -30.11
CA LEU A 613 18.91 21.93 -31.42
C LEU A 613 17.83 22.86 -32.00
N ARG A 614 16.57 22.77 -31.56
CA ARG A 614 15.53 23.78 -31.90
C ARG A 614 15.86 25.15 -31.35
N ARG A 615 16.37 25.21 -30.12
CA ARG A 615 16.64 26.45 -29.39
C ARG A 615 18.06 26.96 -29.68
N HIS A 616 19.02 26.05 -29.81
CA HIS A 616 20.43 26.34 -30.06
C HIS A 616 20.83 25.84 -31.46
N THR A 617 20.42 26.58 -32.49
CA THR A 617 20.56 26.16 -33.90
C THR A 617 21.98 26.15 -34.43
N ARG A 618 22.94 26.77 -33.72
CA ARG A 618 24.36 26.79 -34.07
C ARG A 618 25.17 25.67 -33.45
N THR A 619 24.62 25.01 -32.43
CA THR A 619 25.27 23.94 -31.69
C THR A 619 25.35 22.68 -32.55
N LYS A 620 26.52 22.04 -32.57
CA LYS A 620 26.67 20.69 -33.14
C LYS A 620 26.29 19.66 -32.09
N ALA A 621 25.63 18.59 -32.48
CA ALA A 621 25.24 17.57 -31.52
C ALA A 621 25.43 16.15 -32.06
N ALA A 622 25.68 15.21 -31.16
CA ALA A 622 25.89 13.81 -31.45
C ALA A 622 24.99 12.93 -30.55
N LEU A 623 24.51 11.83 -31.10
CA LEU A 623 23.66 10.85 -30.40
C LEU A 623 24.42 9.53 -30.30
N LEU A 624 24.63 9.01 -29.10
CA LEU A 624 25.28 7.74 -28.84
C LEU A 624 24.29 6.75 -28.21
N ASP A 625 24.04 5.63 -28.90
CA ASP A 625 23.19 4.54 -28.40
C ASP A 625 23.59 3.20 -29.07
N THR A 626 22.94 2.11 -28.70
CA THR A 626 23.11 0.78 -29.32
C THR A 626 22.84 0.79 -30.83
N PRO A 627 23.43 -0.14 -31.61
CA PRO A 627 23.29 -0.16 -33.07
C PRO A 627 21.84 -0.20 -33.52
N ARG A 628 21.00 -0.99 -32.85
CA ARG A 628 19.56 -1.12 -33.14
C ARG A 628 18.79 0.18 -32.92
N VAL A 629 19.10 0.90 -31.83
CA VAL A 629 18.47 2.19 -31.53
C VAL A 629 18.93 3.26 -32.52
N ILE A 630 20.22 3.27 -32.87
CA ILE A 630 20.75 4.19 -33.89
C ILE A 630 20.15 3.91 -35.26
N GLU A 631 19.97 2.64 -35.66
CA GLU A 631 19.28 2.30 -36.92
C GLU A 631 17.87 2.89 -36.95
N HIS A 632 17.12 2.77 -35.85
CA HIS A 632 15.81 3.42 -35.72
C HIS A 632 15.91 4.96 -35.77
N ALA A 633 16.82 5.57 -35.01
CA ALA A 633 17.03 7.02 -34.99
C ALA A 633 17.40 7.57 -36.37
N ARG A 634 18.20 6.85 -37.16
CA ARG A 634 18.54 7.24 -38.55
C ARG A 634 17.29 7.43 -39.41
N THR A 635 16.25 6.62 -39.23
CA THR A 635 14.98 6.80 -39.96
C THR A 635 14.27 8.11 -39.58
N LEU A 636 14.47 8.63 -38.37
CA LEU A 636 13.87 9.88 -37.91
C LEU A 636 14.65 11.13 -38.36
N PHE A 637 15.99 11.06 -38.40
CA PHE A 637 16.87 12.20 -38.72
C PHE A 637 17.39 12.24 -40.17
N LEU A 638 17.51 11.11 -40.87
CA LEU A 638 18.13 11.06 -42.20
C LEU A 638 17.14 10.71 -43.32
N SER A 639 15.95 10.19 -42.99
CA SER A 639 14.89 9.99 -43.98
C SER A 639 14.31 11.35 -44.42
N PRO A 640 14.04 11.57 -45.72
CA PRO A 640 13.37 12.79 -46.19
C PRO A 640 12.05 13.08 -45.44
N ASP A 641 11.29 12.03 -45.13
CA ASP A 641 10.01 12.10 -44.40
C ASP A 641 10.18 11.98 -42.88
N GLY A 642 11.42 11.92 -42.38
CA GLY A 642 11.72 11.80 -40.97
C GLY A 642 11.29 13.04 -40.19
N LYS A 643 10.64 12.85 -39.03
CA LYS A 643 10.16 13.97 -38.18
C LYS A 643 11.28 14.93 -37.74
N LEU A 644 12.53 14.49 -37.78
CA LEU A 644 13.72 15.21 -37.34
C LEU A 644 14.72 15.46 -38.48
N SER A 645 14.31 15.28 -39.74
CA SER A 645 15.19 15.38 -40.93
C SER A 645 15.95 16.70 -41.07
N ARG A 646 15.35 17.80 -40.60
CA ARG A 646 15.98 19.12 -40.53
C ARG A 646 17.23 19.20 -39.64
N TYR A 647 17.47 18.19 -38.81
CA TYR A 647 18.66 18.05 -37.95
C TYR A 647 19.65 17.02 -38.50
N GLY A 648 19.57 16.66 -39.78
CA GLY A 648 20.40 15.62 -40.41
C GLY A 648 21.92 15.80 -40.30
N ASP A 649 22.40 16.98 -39.88
CA ASP A 649 23.81 17.25 -39.55
C ASP A 649 24.27 16.62 -38.21
N LEU A 650 23.38 15.85 -37.55
CA LEU A 650 23.68 15.11 -36.32
C LEU A 650 24.68 13.96 -36.56
N THR A 651 25.77 13.93 -35.81
CA THR A 651 26.69 12.78 -35.85
C THR A 651 26.13 11.65 -34.98
N MET A 652 25.60 10.59 -35.60
CA MET A 652 25.14 9.41 -34.87
C MET A 652 26.30 8.45 -34.59
N MET A 653 26.39 7.99 -33.35
CA MET A 653 27.45 7.16 -32.82
C MET A 653 26.85 5.87 -32.26
N VAL A 654 27.44 4.74 -32.61
CA VAL A 654 26.90 3.41 -32.27
C VAL A 654 27.73 2.80 -31.14
N SER A 655 27.16 2.52 -29.97
CA SER A 655 27.84 1.71 -28.96
C SER A 655 28.10 0.31 -29.54
N ALA A 656 29.28 -0.26 -29.24
CA ALA A 656 29.76 -1.46 -29.93
C ALA A 656 29.19 -2.76 -29.34
N ASP A 657 27.87 -2.82 -29.07
CA ASP A 657 27.17 -4.02 -28.54
C ASP A 657 27.89 -4.70 -27.35
N GLY A 658 28.46 -3.90 -26.44
CA GLY A 658 29.19 -4.40 -25.27
C GLY A 658 30.70 -4.58 -25.46
N GLN A 659 31.24 -4.45 -26.68
CA GLN A 659 32.68 -4.38 -26.90
C GLN A 659 33.25 -3.05 -26.38
N GLU A 660 34.29 -3.13 -25.56
CA GLU A 660 35.03 -1.95 -25.14
C GLU A 660 35.74 -1.32 -26.34
N ARG A 661 35.51 -0.02 -26.56
CA ARG A 661 36.25 0.74 -27.57
C ARG A 661 37.67 1.02 -27.09
N THR A 662 38.64 0.77 -27.95
CA THR A 662 40.02 1.19 -27.77
C THR A 662 40.12 2.70 -27.62
N GLU A 663 41.19 3.18 -26.98
CA GLU A 663 41.47 4.63 -26.89
C GLU A 663 41.50 5.29 -28.28
N ALA A 664 42.04 4.61 -29.29
CA ALA A 664 42.08 5.11 -30.67
C ALA A 664 40.68 5.30 -31.25
N GLU A 665 39.76 4.37 -30.99
CA GLU A 665 38.36 4.48 -31.41
C GLU A 665 37.65 5.61 -30.67
N TRP A 666 37.89 5.78 -29.36
CA TRP A 666 37.37 6.91 -28.59
C TRP A 666 37.87 8.26 -29.13
N ARG A 667 39.18 8.37 -29.44
CA ARG A 667 39.76 9.59 -30.02
C ARG A 667 39.21 9.87 -31.42
N THR A 668 39.10 8.84 -32.25
CA THR A 668 38.50 8.95 -33.60
C THR A 668 37.05 9.40 -33.50
N LEU A 669 36.31 8.86 -32.54
CA LEU A 669 34.93 9.21 -32.27
C LEU A 669 34.81 10.68 -31.85
N ALA A 670 35.56 11.10 -30.84
CA ALA A 670 35.58 12.47 -30.35
C ALA A 670 35.94 13.46 -31.47
N GLY A 671 36.94 13.11 -32.29
CA GLY A 671 37.33 13.94 -33.44
C GLY A 671 36.19 14.17 -34.44
N ARG A 672 35.35 13.16 -34.71
CA ARG A 672 34.20 13.30 -35.62
C ARG A 672 33.14 14.27 -35.11
N THR A 673 32.99 14.42 -33.79
CA THR A 673 32.04 15.35 -33.17
C THR A 673 32.64 16.74 -32.90
N GLY A 674 33.93 16.95 -33.21
CA GLY A 674 34.65 18.18 -32.89
C GLY A 674 35.16 18.24 -31.44
N TRP A 675 35.17 17.12 -30.73
CA TRP A 675 35.72 16.99 -29.38
C TRP A 675 37.21 16.65 -29.40
N GLU A 676 37.95 17.27 -28.48
CA GLU A 676 39.34 16.93 -28.18
C GLU A 676 39.39 16.23 -26.82
N ILE A 677 39.83 14.96 -26.78
CA ILE A 677 40.04 14.24 -25.53
C ILE A 677 41.29 14.80 -24.82
N ARG A 678 41.08 15.70 -23.86
CA ARG A 678 42.15 16.34 -23.07
C ARG A 678 42.78 15.43 -22.02
N THR A 679 42.00 14.60 -21.35
CA THR A 679 42.49 13.69 -20.29
C THR A 679 41.70 12.39 -20.28
N ILE A 680 42.40 11.26 -20.14
CA ILE A 680 41.82 9.94 -19.85
C ILE A 680 42.24 9.56 -18.43
N ARG A 681 41.29 9.21 -17.57
CA ARG A 681 41.58 8.79 -16.19
C ARG A 681 41.12 7.35 -15.98
N LYS A 682 41.97 6.52 -15.38
CA LYS A 682 41.56 5.21 -14.86
C LYS A 682 40.70 5.45 -13.62
N LEU A 683 39.45 4.97 -13.65
CA LEU A 683 38.58 4.94 -12.47
C LEU A 683 39.21 4.03 -11.40
N ARG A 684 39.41 4.53 -10.18
CA ARG A 684 39.89 3.70 -9.07
C ARG A 684 38.81 2.67 -8.73
N GLY A 685 39.13 1.38 -8.86
CA GLY A 685 38.26 0.27 -8.48
C GLY A 685 37.21 -0.14 -9.52
N ALA A 686 37.20 0.47 -10.71
CA ALA A 686 36.43 -0.05 -11.84
C ALA A 686 37.33 -1.00 -12.64
N TRP A 687 37.03 -2.30 -12.58
CA TRP A 687 37.46 -3.23 -13.62
C TRP A 687 36.41 -3.24 -14.74
N PRO A 688 36.80 -3.46 -16.01
CA PRO A 688 35.84 -3.85 -17.05
C PRO A 688 34.96 -4.97 -16.50
N SER A 689 33.65 -4.86 -16.76
CA SER A 689 32.72 -5.96 -16.57
C SER A 689 33.06 -7.00 -17.63
N ASP A 690 34.07 -7.82 -17.39
CA ASP A 690 34.40 -8.91 -18.27
C ASP A 690 33.29 -9.96 -18.15
N GLU A 691 32.48 -10.12 -19.21
CA GLU A 691 31.58 -11.28 -19.30
C GLU A 691 32.35 -12.62 -19.35
N THR A 692 33.69 -12.60 -19.29
CA THR A 692 34.47 -13.78 -18.92
C THR A 692 34.40 -14.07 -17.41
N SER A 693 33.22 -14.52 -16.97
CA SER A 693 33.00 -15.27 -15.72
C SER A 693 33.94 -16.49 -15.55
N TYR A 694 34.79 -16.80 -16.53
CA TYR A 694 35.55 -18.03 -16.62
C TYR A 694 37.06 -17.82 -16.51
N ILE A 695 37.54 -17.14 -15.46
CA ILE A 695 38.98 -17.01 -15.15
C ILE A 695 39.72 -18.37 -15.18
N ASN A 696 39.00 -19.47 -15.03
CA ASN A 696 39.50 -20.84 -15.18
C ASN A 696 40.18 -21.15 -16.53
N TYR A 697 39.94 -20.39 -17.61
CA TYR A 697 40.56 -20.66 -18.91
C TYR A 697 42.09 -20.51 -18.89
N ILE A 698 42.62 -19.64 -18.03
CA ILE A 698 44.07 -19.40 -17.96
C ILE A 698 44.82 -20.62 -17.42
N LYS A 699 44.15 -21.51 -16.67
CA LYS A 699 44.79 -22.64 -15.99
C LYS A 699 45.52 -23.58 -16.96
N PRO A 700 44.84 -24.23 -17.93
CA PRO A 700 45.52 -25.06 -18.92
C PRO A 700 46.44 -24.26 -19.83
N LEU A 701 46.15 -22.98 -20.07
CA LEU A 701 46.97 -22.13 -20.92
C LEU A 701 48.33 -21.83 -20.30
N ILE A 702 48.39 -21.55 -18.99
CA ILE A 702 49.64 -21.41 -18.25
C ILE A 702 50.45 -22.70 -18.32
N LEU A 703 49.81 -23.86 -18.09
CA LEU A 703 50.49 -25.15 -18.17
C LEU A 703 51.06 -25.41 -19.58
N ALA A 704 50.31 -25.05 -20.63
CA ALA A 704 50.77 -25.17 -22.00
C ALA A 704 52.01 -24.31 -22.28
N HIS A 705 52.09 -23.11 -21.69
CA HIS A 705 53.28 -22.27 -21.80
C HIS A 705 54.45 -22.80 -20.97
N GLU A 706 54.20 -23.32 -19.77
CA GLU A 706 55.22 -23.93 -18.89
C GLU A 706 55.86 -25.19 -19.50
N LEU A 707 55.07 -25.97 -20.25
CA LEU A 707 55.51 -27.18 -20.92
C LEU A 707 55.90 -26.95 -22.39
N GLU A 708 55.90 -25.68 -22.85
CA GLU A 708 56.18 -25.29 -24.25
C GLU A 708 55.36 -26.08 -25.29
N ILE A 709 54.11 -26.43 -24.97
CA ILE A 709 53.24 -27.23 -25.82
C ILE A 709 52.76 -26.36 -26.99
N PRO A 710 52.96 -26.78 -28.25
CA PRO A 710 52.37 -26.09 -29.40
C PRO A 710 50.84 -26.18 -29.33
N HIS A 711 50.16 -25.04 -29.26
CA HIS A 711 48.70 -24.98 -29.16
C HIS A 711 48.14 -23.84 -30.02
N VAL A 712 46.88 -24.00 -30.42
CA VAL A 712 46.11 -22.94 -31.08
C VAL A 712 45.01 -22.49 -30.12
N LEU A 713 45.03 -21.21 -29.74
CA LEU A 713 43.97 -20.62 -28.96
C LEU A 713 42.78 -20.28 -29.87
N SER A 714 41.60 -20.77 -29.52
CA SER A 714 40.34 -20.43 -30.21
C SER A 714 39.46 -19.59 -29.29
N VAL A 715 39.22 -18.35 -29.69
CA VAL A 715 38.27 -17.42 -29.05
C VAL A 715 36.92 -17.66 -29.72
N ILE A 716 35.91 -18.03 -28.94
CA ILE A 716 34.62 -18.51 -29.46
C ILE A 716 33.47 -17.81 -28.74
N ASP A 717 32.30 -17.75 -29.40
CA ASP A 717 31.05 -17.52 -28.68
C ASP A 717 30.56 -18.86 -28.10
N THR A 718 30.52 -18.96 -26.77
CA THR A 718 29.97 -20.14 -26.07
C THR A 718 28.52 -20.47 -26.47
N LYS A 719 27.78 -19.52 -27.05
CA LYS A 719 26.40 -19.73 -27.53
C LYS A 719 26.33 -20.45 -28.87
N ASP A 720 27.43 -20.54 -29.61
CA ASP A 720 27.47 -21.24 -30.90
C ASP A 720 27.01 -22.71 -30.76
N GLU A 721 26.05 -23.14 -31.59
CA GLU A 721 25.47 -24.49 -31.50
C GLU A 721 26.50 -25.62 -31.57
N TRP A 722 27.58 -25.43 -32.34
CA TRP A 722 28.60 -26.45 -32.49
C TRP A 722 29.34 -26.75 -31.18
N PHE A 723 29.41 -25.79 -30.25
CA PHE A 723 30.15 -25.90 -29.02
C PHE A 723 29.51 -26.87 -28.01
N TYR A 724 28.22 -27.19 -28.15
CA TYR A 724 27.56 -28.25 -27.37
C TYR A 724 28.22 -29.61 -27.55
N ARG A 725 28.87 -29.85 -28.70
CA ARG A 725 29.63 -31.08 -28.97
C ARG A 725 30.97 -31.13 -28.23
N ILE A 726 31.42 -30.00 -27.68
CA ILE A 726 32.69 -29.86 -26.96
C ILE A 726 32.44 -29.82 -25.45
N HIS A 727 31.48 -29.00 -25.00
CA HIS A 727 31.13 -28.87 -23.59
C HIS A 727 29.60 -28.90 -23.41
N PRO A 728 29.03 -29.82 -22.61
CA PRO A 728 27.58 -29.95 -22.44
C PRO A 728 26.92 -28.68 -21.87
N GLU A 729 27.57 -28.04 -20.89
CA GLU A 729 27.14 -26.76 -20.31
C GLU A 729 27.66 -25.51 -21.07
N ARG A 730 28.35 -25.69 -22.20
CA ARG A 730 28.95 -24.58 -22.98
C ARG A 730 29.88 -23.67 -22.16
N MET A 731 30.72 -24.26 -21.31
CA MET A 731 31.71 -23.52 -20.50
C MET A 731 33.13 -23.66 -21.06
N VAL A 732 34.00 -22.70 -20.68
CA VAL A 732 35.45 -22.73 -20.95
C VAL A 732 36.22 -22.90 -19.63
N PRO A 733 37.42 -23.50 -19.63
CA PRO A 733 38.16 -24.01 -20.80
C PRO A 733 37.65 -25.36 -21.33
N SER A 734 37.91 -25.59 -22.60
CA SER A 734 37.85 -26.90 -23.26
C SER A 734 39.04 -27.05 -24.20
N LEU A 735 39.57 -28.26 -24.30
CA LEU A 735 40.70 -28.62 -25.16
C LEU A 735 40.23 -29.60 -26.23
N LYS A 736 40.78 -29.43 -27.43
CA LYS A 736 40.66 -30.38 -28.53
C LYS A 736 42.05 -30.81 -28.96
N ASP A 737 42.27 -32.11 -29.00
CA ASP A 737 43.54 -32.74 -29.36
C ASP A 737 43.29 -33.95 -30.28
N GLN A 738 44.36 -34.53 -30.83
CA GLN A 738 44.33 -35.80 -31.56
C GLN A 738 45.18 -36.82 -30.84
N ASP A 739 44.65 -38.01 -30.61
CA ASP A 739 45.41 -39.12 -30.03
C ASP A 739 46.66 -39.41 -30.90
N PRO A 740 47.86 -39.51 -30.30
CA PRO A 740 49.11 -39.59 -31.07
C PRO A 740 49.20 -40.88 -31.91
N GLU A 741 48.61 -41.98 -31.44
CA GLU A 741 48.67 -43.31 -32.07
C GLU A 741 47.53 -43.53 -33.06
N THR A 742 46.29 -43.30 -32.63
CA THR A 742 45.07 -43.60 -33.39
C THR A 742 44.58 -42.44 -34.25
N LYS A 743 45.09 -41.22 -34.02
CA LYS A 743 44.59 -39.97 -34.61
C LYS A 743 43.11 -39.66 -34.32
N ALA A 744 42.51 -40.36 -33.36
CA ALA A 744 41.14 -40.09 -32.93
C ALA A 744 41.04 -38.69 -32.29
N GLU A 745 39.90 -38.03 -32.48
CA GLU A 745 39.61 -36.76 -31.82
C GLU A 745 39.46 -36.96 -30.32
N VAL A 746 40.18 -36.15 -29.53
CA VAL A 746 40.10 -36.12 -28.08
C VAL A 746 39.55 -34.77 -27.66
N ILE A 747 38.42 -34.79 -26.96
CA ILE A 747 37.80 -33.62 -26.36
C ILE A 747 37.93 -33.73 -24.84
N VAL A 748 38.50 -32.70 -24.21
CA VAL A 748 38.62 -32.61 -22.75
C VAL A 748 38.00 -31.29 -22.31
N PHE A 749 37.08 -31.36 -21.37
CA PHE A 749 36.41 -30.19 -20.78
C PHE A 749 36.54 -30.24 -19.26
N GLU A 750 36.26 -29.12 -18.57
CA GLU A 750 36.64 -28.82 -17.17
C GLU A 750 38.11 -28.47 -16.98
N SER A 751 38.37 -27.36 -16.26
CA SER A 751 39.74 -26.85 -16.11
C SER A 751 40.72 -27.81 -15.43
N THR A 752 40.25 -28.59 -14.46
CA THR A 752 41.09 -29.58 -13.76
C THR A 752 41.39 -30.79 -14.64
N ALA A 753 40.41 -31.27 -15.42
CA ALA A 753 40.63 -32.35 -16.37
C ALA A 753 41.55 -31.90 -17.50
N CYS A 754 41.43 -30.66 -17.97
CA CYS A 754 42.32 -30.07 -18.95
C CYS A 754 43.79 -30.02 -18.45
N LEU A 755 44.01 -29.59 -17.20
CA LEU A 755 45.34 -29.60 -16.57
C LEU A 755 45.91 -31.03 -16.48
N GLN A 756 45.09 -31.97 -16.00
CA GLN A 756 45.51 -33.37 -15.84
C GLN A 756 45.87 -34.00 -17.20
N TYR A 757 45.05 -33.78 -18.23
CA TYR A 757 45.29 -34.31 -19.57
C TYR A 757 46.59 -33.77 -20.19
N LEU A 758 46.80 -32.45 -20.14
CA LEU A 758 48.03 -31.84 -20.66
C LEU A 758 49.26 -32.36 -19.92
N ALA A 759 49.17 -32.52 -18.61
CA ALA A 759 50.28 -33.04 -17.84
C ALA A 759 50.53 -34.53 -18.14
N ASP A 760 49.51 -35.39 -18.16
CA ASP A 760 49.68 -36.81 -18.49
C ASP A 760 50.26 -37.04 -19.89
N ARG A 761 49.99 -36.12 -20.83
CA ARG A 761 50.44 -36.20 -22.21
C ARG A 761 51.83 -35.59 -22.46
N PHE A 762 52.20 -34.55 -21.74
CA PHE A 762 53.38 -33.74 -22.07
C PHE A 762 54.35 -33.49 -20.89
N ASP A 763 53.94 -33.73 -19.64
CA ASP A 763 54.80 -33.55 -18.45
C ASP A 763 55.71 -34.78 -18.22
N ASP A 764 56.95 -34.53 -17.79
CA ASP A 764 57.93 -35.56 -17.46
C ASP A 764 57.85 -36.04 -16.00
N GLY A 765 56.77 -35.68 -15.29
CA GLY A 765 56.60 -35.86 -13.85
C GLY A 765 56.98 -34.63 -13.03
N THR A 766 57.41 -33.52 -13.65
CA THR A 766 57.73 -32.28 -12.94
C THR A 766 56.48 -31.64 -12.33
N TRP A 767 55.37 -31.61 -13.07
CA TRP A 767 54.09 -31.00 -12.67
C TRP A 767 53.10 -31.99 -12.02
N THR A 768 53.26 -33.29 -12.28
CA THR A 768 52.39 -34.36 -11.74
C THR A 768 53.02 -35.16 -10.60
N GLY A 769 54.33 -35.09 -10.44
CA GLY A 769 55.09 -35.85 -9.45
C GLY A 769 55.88 -37.01 -10.07
N ARG A 770 57.12 -37.17 -9.59
CA ARG A 770 58.11 -38.13 -10.11
C ARG A 770 58.00 -39.52 -9.48
N ASN A 771 57.31 -39.63 -8.35
CA ASN A 771 57.08 -40.87 -7.62
C ASN A 771 55.64 -40.94 -7.08
N ALA A 772 55.24 -42.11 -6.56
CA ALA A 772 53.89 -42.34 -6.07
C ALA A 772 53.48 -41.37 -4.94
N ALA A 773 54.40 -40.98 -4.06
CA ALA A 773 54.10 -40.06 -2.96
C ALA A 773 53.84 -38.65 -3.46
N GLU A 774 54.66 -38.16 -4.39
CA GLU A 774 54.45 -36.85 -5.03
C GLU A 774 53.14 -36.85 -5.83
N ARG A 775 52.90 -37.87 -6.65
CA ARG A 775 51.66 -38.02 -7.44
C ARG A 775 50.42 -38.04 -6.57
N GLY A 776 50.46 -38.79 -5.46
CA GLY A 776 49.37 -38.82 -4.49
C GLY A 776 49.10 -37.46 -3.85
N SER A 777 50.15 -36.68 -3.54
CA SER A 777 50.00 -35.31 -3.01
C SER A 777 49.36 -34.37 -4.04
N VAL A 778 49.90 -34.34 -5.26
CA VAL A 778 49.38 -33.49 -6.35
C VAL A 778 47.92 -33.82 -6.64
N LEU A 779 47.60 -35.10 -6.83
CA LEU A 779 46.24 -35.56 -7.07
C LEU A 779 45.28 -35.14 -5.95
N SER A 780 45.68 -35.28 -4.68
CA SER A 780 44.83 -34.93 -3.54
C SER A 780 44.49 -33.44 -3.50
N TRP A 781 45.48 -32.57 -3.70
CA TRP A 781 45.26 -31.11 -3.67
C TRP A 781 44.50 -30.61 -4.89
N THR A 782 44.79 -31.16 -6.08
CA THR A 782 44.05 -30.84 -7.29
C THR A 782 42.58 -31.27 -7.19
N ALA A 783 42.31 -32.50 -6.71
CA ALA A 783 40.94 -32.98 -6.52
C ALA A 783 40.19 -32.19 -5.43
N TYR A 784 40.88 -31.75 -4.38
CA TYR A 784 40.28 -30.93 -3.31
C TYR A 784 39.78 -29.57 -3.85
N GLN A 785 40.46 -28.98 -4.83
CA GLN A 785 39.99 -27.77 -5.51
C GLN A 785 38.67 -28.01 -6.23
N THR A 786 38.59 -29.09 -7.01
CA THR A 786 37.40 -29.43 -7.81
C THR A 786 36.19 -29.75 -6.93
N ALA A 787 36.40 -30.49 -5.82
CA ALA A 787 35.33 -30.92 -4.93
C ALA A 787 34.66 -29.79 -4.13
N ALA A 788 35.29 -28.61 -4.02
CA ALA A 788 34.79 -27.50 -3.22
C ALA A 788 34.01 -26.44 -4.02
N LEU A 789 33.75 -26.67 -5.31
CA LEU A 789 32.92 -25.78 -6.12
C LEU A 789 31.47 -25.77 -5.61
N GLY A 790 31.16 -24.82 -4.73
CA GLY A 790 29.80 -24.48 -4.29
C GLY A 790 29.82 -23.50 -3.12
N LEU A 791 29.03 -22.42 -3.16
CA LEU A 791 28.79 -21.43 -2.09
C LEU A 791 30.02 -20.64 -1.55
N HIS A 792 29.82 -19.34 -1.29
CA HIS A 792 30.79 -18.39 -0.72
C HIS A 792 31.55 -18.92 0.51
N GLU A 793 30.87 -19.64 1.42
CA GLU A 793 31.47 -20.25 2.61
C GLU A 793 32.58 -21.28 2.30
N ASN A 794 32.49 -22.01 1.19
CA ASN A 794 33.50 -23.01 0.87
C ASN A 794 34.81 -22.38 0.38
N CYS A 795 34.75 -21.23 -0.29
CA CYS A 795 35.95 -20.50 -0.73
C CYS A 795 36.78 -20.01 0.46
N LEU A 796 36.15 -19.35 1.45
CA LEU A 796 36.84 -18.86 2.64
C LEU A 796 37.46 -20.01 3.45
N ARG A 797 36.72 -21.11 3.62
CA ARG A 797 37.23 -22.30 4.30
C ARG A 797 38.42 -22.93 3.56
N GLN A 798 38.42 -22.92 2.23
CA GLN A 798 39.58 -23.37 1.45
C GLN A 798 40.79 -22.47 1.66
N TRP A 799 40.62 -21.16 1.68
CA TRP A 799 41.71 -20.23 1.96
C TRP A 799 42.29 -20.43 3.36
N ASP A 800 41.47 -20.67 4.39
CA ASP A 800 41.98 -21.00 5.73
C ASP A 800 42.83 -22.28 5.76
N ILE A 801 42.47 -23.28 4.96
CA ILE A 801 43.21 -24.55 4.86
C ILE A 801 44.50 -24.35 4.06
N LEU A 802 44.44 -23.62 2.95
CA LEU A 802 45.59 -23.30 2.12
C LEU A 802 46.61 -22.42 2.86
N GLU A 803 46.15 -21.44 3.62
CA GLU A 803 47.00 -20.61 4.47
C GLU A 803 47.77 -21.45 5.47
N LYS A 804 47.10 -22.36 6.19
CA LYS A 804 47.76 -23.31 7.10
C LYS A 804 48.71 -24.27 6.40
N ARG A 805 48.39 -24.65 5.15
CA ARG A 805 49.26 -25.51 4.33
C ARG A 805 50.54 -24.76 3.95
N LEU A 806 50.41 -23.57 3.38
CA LEU A 806 51.51 -22.71 2.92
C LEU A 806 52.31 -22.07 4.06
N ALA A 807 51.75 -22.01 5.28
CA ALA A 807 52.46 -21.55 6.48
C ALA A 807 53.45 -22.59 7.06
N ARG A 808 53.49 -23.83 6.55
CA ARG A 808 54.44 -24.85 7.02
C ARG A 808 55.88 -24.50 6.63
N ASP A 809 56.83 -24.84 7.48
CA ASP A 809 58.25 -24.59 7.23
C ASP A 809 58.73 -25.20 5.90
N GLY A 810 59.26 -24.31 5.04
CA GLY A 810 59.76 -24.64 3.71
C GLY A 810 58.68 -25.03 2.70
N GLN A 811 57.40 -24.77 2.96
CA GLN A 811 56.31 -25.04 2.03
C GLN A 811 56.08 -23.84 1.11
N GLU A 812 56.72 -23.80 -0.06
CA GLU A 812 56.58 -22.69 -1.00
C GLU A 812 55.40 -22.85 -1.96
N TYR A 813 54.96 -24.07 -2.22
CA TYR A 813 53.87 -24.43 -3.14
C TYR A 813 52.83 -25.35 -2.47
N ILE A 814 51.67 -25.57 -3.10
CA ILE A 814 50.53 -26.22 -2.47
C ILE A 814 50.79 -27.73 -2.27
N ALA A 815 51.02 -28.47 -3.35
CA ALA A 815 51.12 -29.93 -3.29
C ALA A 815 52.53 -30.40 -2.90
N LEU A 816 53.56 -29.85 -3.53
CA LEU A 816 54.97 -30.11 -3.23
C LEU A 816 55.59 -28.88 -2.57
N LYS A 817 56.73 -29.05 -1.90
CA LYS A 817 57.34 -27.96 -1.11
C LYS A 817 58.09 -26.97 -1.98
N ASP A 818 58.83 -27.49 -2.94
CA ASP A 818 59.97 -26.86 -3.63
C ASP A 818 59.66 -26.43 -5.07
N ARG A 819 58.53 -26.86 -5.63
CA ARG A 819 58.15 -26.53 -7.02
C ARG A 819 56.63 -26.50 -7.22
N PRO A 820 56.13 -25.70 -8.18
CA PRO A 820 54.72 -25.68 -8.52
C PRO A 820 54.31 -26.96 -9.24
N THR A 821 53.02 -27.25 -9.17
CA THR A 821 52.39 -28.41 -9.80
C THR A 821 51.05 -27.99 -10.40
N ILE A 822 50.36 -28.91 -11.06
CA ILE A 822 49.00 -28.64 -11.56
C ILE A 822 48.03 -28.25 -10.43
N ALA A 823 48.30 -28.66 -9.18
CA ALA A 823 47.54 -28.21 -8.02
C ALA A 823 47.65 -26.70 -7.83
N ASP A 824 48.85 -26.12 -7.95
CA ASP A 824 49.05 -24.67 -7.82
C ASP A 824 48.29 -23.90 -8.89
N LEU A 825 48.31 -24.37 -10.15
CA LEU A 825 47.54 -23.78 -11.24
C LEU A 825 46.02 -23.88 -11.00
N SER A 826 45.55 -24.96 -10.38
CA SER A 826 44.12 -25.13 -10.09
C SER A 826 43.56 -24.05 -9.13
N TYR A 827 44.38 -23.60 -8.17
CA TYR A 827 44.02 -22.59 -7.17
C TYR A 827 44.37 -21.15 -7.57
N PHE A 828 45.37 -20.95 -8.43
CA PHE A 828 45.93 -19.63 -8.74
C PHE A 828 44.90 -18.56 -9.15
N PRO A 829 43.89 -18.84 -10.00
CA PRO A 829 42.89 -17.83 -10.34
C PRO A 829 42.10 -17.29 -9.12
N PHE A 830 41.92 -18.13 -8.10
CA PHE A 830 41.23 -17.75 -6.87
C PHE A 830 42.10 -16.91 -5.94
N SER A 831 43.40 -16.75 -6.19
CA SER A 831 44.27 -15.84 -5.42
C SER A 831 44.51 -14.50 -6.11
N MET A 832 43.73 -14.18 -7.15
CA MET A 832 43.82 -12.90 -7.82
C MET A 832 43.07 -11.79 -7.06
N PRO A 833 43.55 -10.53 -7.10
CA PRO A 833 42.96 -9.42 -6.34
C PRO A 833 41.45 -9.25 -6.51
N TRP A 834 40.93 -9.47 -7.73
CA TRP A 834 39.50 -9.37 -8.01
C TRP A 834 38.65 -10.36 -7.22
N MET A 835 39.12 -11.59 -6.98
CA MET A 835 38.36 -12.59 -6.23
C MET A 835 38.14 -12.15 -4.77
N PHE A 836 39.13 -11.51 -4.16
CA PHE A 836 39.01 -10.96 -2.81
C PHE A 836 38.02 -9.80 -2.76
N GLN A 837 38.06 -8.90 -3.75
CA GLN A 837 37.09 -7.82 -3.87
C GLN A 837 35.66 -8.34 -4.10
N PHE A 838 35.49 -9.34 -4.98
CA PHE A 838 34.21 -9.98 -5.28
C PHE A 838 33.59 -10.63 -4.02
N LEU A 839 34.42 -11.23 -3.17
CA LEU A 839 33.98 -11.84 -1.91
C LEU A 839 33.99 -10.85 -0.72
N GLY A 840 34.39 -9.59 -0.92
CA GLY A 840 34.38 -8.57 0.13
C GLY A 840 35.39 -8.79 1.27
N VAL A 841 36.52 -9.43 0.98
CA VAL A 841 37.61 -9.71 1.95
C VAL A 841 38.95 -9.13 1.48
N ASP A 842 39.97 -9.07 2.34
CA ASP A 842 41.33 -8.63 1.98
C ASP A 842 42.29 -9.84 1.96
N ILE A 843 43.11 -9.97 0.91
CA ILE A 843 44.13 -11.03 0.80
C ILE A 843 45.13 -11.00 1.97
N LYS A 844 45.29 -9.84 2.62
CA LYS A 844 46.16 -9.68 3.81
C LYS A 844 45.76 -10.56 4.98
N ASP A 845 44.51 -11.02 5.05
CA ASP A 845 44.07 -11.97 6.07
C ASP A 845 44.71 -13.37 5.87
N TRP A 846 45.23 -13.66 4.67
CA TRP A 846 45.94 -14.89 4.32
C TRP A 846 47.35 -14.57 3.76
N PRO A 847 48.31 -14.17 4.62
CA PRO A 847 49.62 -13.68 4.18
C PRO A 847 50.49 -14.75 3.50
N SER A 848 50.28 -16.04 3.79
CA SER A 848 51.00 -17.14 3.12
C SER A 848 50.45 -17.39 1.71
N ILE A 849 49.14 -17.24 1.51
CA ILE A 849 48.51 -17.19 0.18
C ILE A 849 49.03 -15.99 -0.59
N GLU A 850 49.13 -14.80 0.02
CA GLU A 850 49.69 -13.62 -0.64
C GLU A 850 51.11 -13.88 -1.17
N ARG A 851 52.01 -14.41 -0.32
CA ARG A 851 53.39 -14.74 -0.73
C ARG A 851 53.44 -15.79 -1.85
N TRP A 852 52.59 -16.81 -1.80
CA TRP A 852 52.49 -17.83 -2.84
C TRP A 852 51.94 -17.27 -4.15
N SER A 853 50.90 -16.44 -4.10
CA SER A 853 50.31 -15.76 -5.26
C SER A 853 51.35 -14.89 -5.97
N GLN A 854 52.16 -14.14 -5.21
CA GLN A 854 53.28 -13.35 -5.76
C GLN A 854 54.36 -14.23 -6.41
N ARG A 855 54.70 -15.39 -5.82
CA ARG A 855 55.62 -16.36 -6.45
C ARG A 855 55.08 -16.92 -7.75
N MET A 856 53.77 -17.22 -7.82
CA MET A 856 53.13 -17.67 -9.06
C MET A 856 53.10 -16.58 -10.12
N LEU A 857 52.75 -15.34 -9.75
CA LEU A 857 52.76 -14.17 -10.64
C LEU A 857 54.15 -13.81 -11.19
N ALA A 858 55.22 -14.16 -10.48
CA ALA A 858 56.59 -13.94 -10.93
C ALA A 858 57.05 -14.93 -12.02
N ARG A 859 56.27 -15.96 -12.35
CA ARG A 859 56.65 -16.96 -13.34
C ARG A 859 56.45 -16.43 -14.77
N PRO A 860 57.42 -16.62 -15.70
CA PRO A 860 57.32 -16.10 -17.06
C PRO A 860 56.06 -16.55 -17.82
N ALA A 861 55.67 -17.82 -17.70
CA ALA A 861 54.46 -18.34 -18.35
C ALA A 861 53.18 -17.69 -17.81
N VAL A 862 53.12 -17.44 -16.50
CA VAL A 862 51.99 -16.72 -15.87
C VAL A 862 51.95 -15.28 -16.37
N GLN A 863 53.08 -14.58 -16.41
CA GLN A 863 53.14 -13.21 -16.93
C GLN A 863 52.69 -13.12 -18.39
N ALA A 864 53.17 -14.02 -19.25
CA ALA A 864 52.78 -14.07 -20.65
C ALA A 864 51.26 -14.27 -20.82
N VAL A 865 50.65 -15.19 -20.05
CA VAL A 865 49.20 -15.43 -20.10
C VAL A 865 48.41 -14.24 -19.54
N MET A 866 48.88 -13.62 -18.45
CA MET A 866 48.23 -12.44 -17.88
C MET A 866 48.32 -11.21 -18.79
N GLU A 867 49.40 -11.06 -19.55
CA GLU A 867 49.54 -10.02 -20.58
C GLU A 867 48.69 -10.31 -21.82
N MET A 868 48.55 -11.58 -22.17
CA MET A 868 47.76 -12.02 -23.33
C MET A 868 46.25 -11.95 -23.08
N GLY A 869 45.77 -12.28 -21.88
CA GLY A 869 44.35 -12.36 -21.54
C GLY A 869 43.51 -11.17 -22.03
N PRO A 870 43.91 -9.91 -21.73
CA PRO A 870 43.22 -8.72 -22.23
C PRO A 870 43.24 -8.51 -23.76
N GLN A 871 44.08 -9.23 -24.51
CA GLN A 871 44.31 -9.04 -25.94
C GLN A 871 43.55 -10.05 -26.83
N ILE A 872 43.16 -11.20 -26.27
CA ILE A 872 42.60 -12.36 -27.00
C ILE A 872 41.07 -12.40 -26.98
N GLY A 873 40.41 -11.26 -26.90
CA GLY A 873 38.98 -11.17 -27.14
C GLY A 873 38.18 -10.92 -25.87
N HIS A 874 37.44 -9.84 -25.99
CA HIS A 874 36.38 -9.35 -25.13
C HIS A 874 35.11 -9.26 -25.99
#